data_AF-R5BUD1-F1
#
_entry.id   AF-R5BUD1-F1
#
_cell.length_a   1.000
_cell.length_b   1.000
_cell.length_c   1.000
_cell.angle_alpha   90.00
_cell.angle_beta   90.00
_cell.angle_gamma   90.00
#
_symmetry.space_group_name_H-M   'P 1'
#
loop_
_entity.id
_entity.type
_entity.pdbx_description
1 polymer ?
#
loop_
_entity_poly.entity_id
_entity_poly.type
_entity_poly.pdbx_seq_one_letter_code
_entity_poly.pdbx_strand_id
1 'polypeptide(L)'
;MLHQKLCISKKAKKITPRIAAAVLALISSYSLASAESLDLTSGTTHPNKFATSDGKLTTTIGFDNYASNDATVIGTGNRATTSSVWDSENNVAIVVGGTAVGKLNQALVGGVAVGYNNYSNSKSTVVGIDSRAVGGIAIGNNASSSRWNVSNKFADVTQTEFAMAIGNGASAIDGIAMGYNAQSYRIGTAVGDFSNALYGGTALGSGATTGSAAYDPIRGGGVALGQFSNANRGNSSYGYVPLNDELNTKLSTNPNSMASDIALANATGNQTVIDGVIAFYDKYKDTYTDWQNLRQDYVTKLKAYDDQVATMTAKTYATEADRQEDFNTLKKLESAKDTAITDLRAYEKANNISESDVTVKDSLLSTYKSTYSAVSVGSNGNTRQIINVAAGTEDTDAVNVAQLKTVANKVSTIDTATTTNGDNITKLQAGFNVAVGDKTTKIALGGDTAPTITFAGDANVNATIDGNTITYSLNKDGITNTLGDTFVKVDASNLTGDTNINKWKTVLGITDEDLSKAGAWELKVNGNKANVIGKNGIVNFADGTKTAVTYNADKNAVVVDLNKDTIVQIDNNTKNIAENTTKINNLNTRVDNIVNGNGTLNIVGDDTTGVVVEQVDPKDASKGLKVSLGDTIKAGDVSIGTKDGASTITGLTNTTWDPTKVQADRAATEGQLKDALGQVNGLVTPTKITGDGNIQVKENGKNDFSLSLNKELKVENSISVGGNTYITNEGINANNQVIQNVGESDLVSGSHNAATVNQVVTVRDELQKSIDNVASETMNNSQQISRLGTEVNKVAAGAAALAALHPLDFDSNEKLTFAVGMGAYKSETAAAIGAFYRPNNDIMFNFATAVGNNDNMYNAGVSFKFGESSPYNNMSKTEMANKLEAQDKNIASLQADNDELKARLAKLEAAIAK
;
A
#
# COMPACT_ATOMS: atom_id res chain seq x y z
N MET A 1 23.45 -25.83 89.64
CA MET A 1 23.84 -27.24 89.38
C MET A 1 23.11 -27.64 88.12
N LEU A 2 23.71 -27.92 86.96
CA LEU A 2 24.82 -28.84 86.71
C LEU A 2 25.60 -28.33 85.49
N HIS A 3 26.87 -28.00 85.71
CA HIS A 3 27.91 -27.99 84.70
C HIS A 3 28.18 -29.44 84.27
N GLN A 4 28.13 -29.77 82.98
CA GLN A 4 28.97 -30.85 82.44
C GLN A 4 29.21 -30.73 80.93
N LYS A 5 30.47 -30.38 80.63
CA LYS A 5 31.30 -30.74 79.48
C LYS A 5 30.62 -31.45 78.30
N LEU A 6 30.59 -30.78 77.15
CA LEU A 6 30.89 -31.44 75.88
C LEU A 6 32.12 -30.76 75.23
N CYS A 7 33.29 -31.38 75.44
CA CYS A 7 34.45 -31.20 74.58
C CYS A 7 34.22 -32.05 73.32
N ILE A 8 34.16 -31.44 72.13
CA ILE A 8 34.35 -32.15 70.86
C ILE A 8 35.36 -31.40 69.98
N SER A 9 36.57 -31.95 69.98
CA SER A 9 37.47 -32.21 68.85
C SER A 9 37.47 -31.27 67.63
N LYS A 10 38.61 -30.56 67.46
CA LYS A 10 39.10 -30.06 66.17
C LYS A 10 39.42 -31.25 65.24
N LYS A 11 38.59 -31.50 64.21
CA LYS A 11 39.00 -31.88 62.83
C LYS A 11 37.80 -32.21 61.93
N ALA A 12 37.70 -31.41 60.86
CA ALA A 12 37.20 -31.75 59.51
C ALA A 12 35.69 -31.95 59.22
N LYS A 13 35.23 -31.08 58.29
CA LYS A 13 34.31 -31.28 57.16
C LYS A 13 32.78 -31.18 57.38
N LYS A 14 32.22 -30.21 56.64
CA LYS A 14 30.85 -30.10 56.12
C LYS A 14 29.72 -30.02 57.15
N ILE A 15 29.51 -28.81 57.66
CA ILE A 15 28.24 -28.43 58.30
C ILE A 15 27.17 -28.36 57.20
N THR A 16 26.19 -29.26 57.30
CA THR A 16 25.03 -29.39 56.40
C THR A 16 23.91 -28.48 56.96
N PRO A 17 23.06 -27.83 56.15
CA PRO A 17 22.03 -26.86 56.58
C PRO A 17 20.92 -27.39 57.51
N ARG A 18 21.02 -28.63 58.02
CA ARG A 18 20.01 -29.29 58.86
C ARG A 18 19.97 -28.77 60.32
N ILE A 19 21.03 -28.14 60.81
CA ILE A 19 21.04 -27.56 62.17
C ILE A 19 20.23 -26.26 62.23
N ALA A 20 20.21 -25.46 61.16
CA ALA A 20 19.39 -24.25 61.09
C ALA A 20 17.88 -24.57 61.06
N ALA A 21 17.48 -25.64 60.35
CA ALA A 21 16.09 -26.10 60.32
C ALA A 21 15.64 -26.73 61.65
N ALA A 22 16.53 -27.42 62.37
CA ALA A 22 16.23 -27.99 63.68
C ALA A 22 16.05 -26.92 64.76
N VAL A 23 16.80 -25.81 64.68
CA VAL A 23 16.60 -24.64 65.56
C VAL A 23 15.30 -23.91 65.19
N LEU A 24 14.94 -23.82 63.91
CA LEU A 24 13.66 -23.22 63.47
C LEU A 24 12.43 -24.03 63.93
N ALA A 25 12.51 -25.36 63.93
CA ALA A 25 11.44 -26.25 64.42
C ALA A 25 11.30 -26.26 65.95
N LEU A 26 12.35 -25.90 66.69
CA LEU A 26 12.29 -25.73 68.15
C LEU A 26 11.69 -24.37 68.58
N ILE A 27 11.63 -23.39 67.68
CA ILE A 27 11.07 -22.05 67.95
C ILE A 27 9.53 -22.04 67.71
N SER A 28 8.97 -22.97 66.94
CA SER A 28 7.52 -23.01 66.65
C SER A 28 6.63 -23.51 67.81
N SER A 29 7.22 -23.99 68.90
CA SER A 29 6.49 -24.51 70.08
C SER A 29 6.56 -23.60 71.31
N TYR A 30 7.18 -22.42 71.22
CA TYR A 30 7.06 -21.37 72.24
C TYR A 30 6.07 -20.33 71.75
N SER A 31 5.00 -20.11 72.52
CA SER A 31 4.21 -18.88 72.43
C SER A 31 5.16 -17.71 72.70
N LEU A 32 5.61 -17.03 71.64
CA LEU A 32 6.37 -15.79 71.70
C LEU A 32 5.45 -14.70 72.28
N ALA A 33 5.41 -14.63 73.61
CA ALA A 33 5.09 -13.41 74.30
C ALA A 33 6.24 -12.42 74.07
N SER A 34 5.96 -11.31 73.37
CA SER A 34 6.67 -10.03 73.41
C SER A 34 8.21 -9.99 73.23
N ALA A 35 8.83 -10.81 72.38
CA ALA A 35 10.21 -10.54 71.97
C ALA A 35 10.20 -9.63 70.72
N GLU A 36 10.47 -8.35 70.92
CA GLU A 36 10.46 -7.30 69.88
C GLU A 36 11.60 -7.43 68.84
N SER A 37 12.52 -8.38 69.01
CA SER A 37 13.61 -8.67 68.07
C SER A 37 14.10 -10.13 68.16
N LEU A 38 14.44 -10.72 67.02
CA LEU A 38 15.13 -12.02 66.92
C LEU A 38 16.57 -11.79 66.44
N ASP A 39 17.54 -11.83 67.36
CA ASP A 39 18.98 -11.73 67.07
C ASP A 39 19.71 -13.01 67.49
N LEU A 40 20.23 -13.77 66.52
CA LEU A 40 20.95 -15.02 66.74
C LEU A 40 22.46 -14.82 66.98
N THR A 41 22.94 -13.58 67.10
CA THR A 41 24.38 -13.25 67.18
C THR A 41 24.82 -12.57 68.47
N SER A 42 23.93 -12.50 69.46
CA SER A 42 24.23 -11.96 70.79
C SER A 42 25.43 -12.69 71.40
N GLY A 43 26.50 -11.95 71.74
CA GLY A 43 27.73 -12.50 72.34
C GLY A 43 28.83 -12.91 71.35
N THR A 44 28.66 -12.67 70.05
CA THR A 44 29.73 -12.82 69.05
C THR A 44 30.55 -11.54 68.88
N THR A 45 31.71 -11.61 68.20
CA THR A 45 32.50 -10.41 67.81
C THR A 45 31.90 -9.61 66.65
N HIS A 46 30.81 -10.12 66.06
CA HIS A 46 30.11 -9.54 64.91
C HIS A 46 28.60 -9.43 65.16
N PRO A 47 28.18 -8.76 66.25
CA PRO A 47 26.78 -8.71 66.64
C PRO A 47 25.95 -7.86 65.68
N ASN A 48 24.69 -8.26 65.48
CA ASN A 48 23.72 -7.39 64.84
C ASN A 48 23.39 -6.19 65.74
N LYS A 49 22.95 -5.10 65.12
CA LYS A 49 22.52 -3.86 65.77
C LYS A 49 21.06 -3.59 65.40
N PHE A 50 20.25 -3.18 66.36
CA PHE A 50 18.86 -2.82 66.11
C PHE A 50 18.46 -1.55 66.83
N ALA A 51 17.53 -0.80 66.22
CA ALA A 51 16.91 0.39 66.81
C ALA A 51 15.40 0.34 66.55
N THR A 52 14.62 0.01 67.58
CA THR A 52 13.15 -0.08 67.50
C THR A 52 12.51 1.13 68.19
N SER A 53 11.39 1.59 67.64
CA SER A 53 10.46 2.50 68.30
C SER A 53 9.13 1.77 68.49
N ASP A 54 8.64 1.71 69.74
CA ASP A 54 7.36 1.18 70.21
C ASP A 54 6.79 -0.05 69.46
N GLY A 55 7.22 -1.25 69.83
CA GLY A 55 6.50 -2.51 69.51
C GLY A 55 6.57 -3.03 68.07
N LYS A 56 7.43 -2.48 67.21
CA LYS A 56 7.60 -2.89 65.80
C LYS A 56 8.56 -4.07 65.63
N LEU A 57 8.11 -5.13 64.95
CA LEU A 57 8.86 -6.38 64.80
C LEU A 57 9.98 -6.24 63.75
N THR A 58 11.24 -6.40 64.14
CA THR A 58 12.38 -6.44 63.22
C THR A 58 12.95 -7.85 63.11
N THR A 59 13.24 -8.30 61.88
CA THR A 59 13.83 -9.63 61.63
C THR A 59 15.27 -9.47 61.14
N THR A 60 16.24 -10.00 61.89
CA THR A 60 17.66 -9.96 61.50
C THR A 60 18.29 -11.34 61.56
N ILE A 61 18.85 -11.80 60.44
CA ILE A 61 19.49 -13.12 60.32
C ILE A 61 20.89 -12.96 59.71
N GLY A 62 21.95 -13.40 60.41
CA GLY A 62 23.35 -13.26 59.96
C GLY A 62 24.16 -12.32 60.86
N PHE A 63 25.25 -11.69 60.37
CA PHE A 63 26.26 -10.97 61.17
C PHE A 63 26.43 -9.49 60.78
N ASP A 64 26.83 -8.63 61.72
CA ASP A 64 27.12 -7.19 61.51
C ASP A 64 25.98 -6.40 60.82
N ASN A 65 24.73 -6.87 60.89
CA ASN A 65 23.61 -6.19 60.25
C ASN A 65 23.04 -5.08 61.12
N TYR A 66 22.39 -4.10 60.51
CA TYR A 66 21.60 -3.06 61.18
C TYR A 66 20.15 -3.08 60.70
N ALA A 67 19.19 -3.28 61.60
CA ALA A 67 17.76 -3.23 61.29
C ALA A 67 17.02 -2.22 62.20
N SER A 68 16.07 -1.48 61.65
CA SER A 68 15.25 -0.54 62.43
C SER A 68 13.82 -0.48 61.91
N ASN A 69 12.84 -0.52 62.84
CA ASN A 69 11.40 -0.30 62.63
C ASN A 69 10.78 -1.09 61.47
N ASP A 70 10.28 -2.32 61.69
CA ASP A 70 9.64 -3.21 60.68
C ASP A 70 10.57 -3.68 59.53
N ALA A 71 11.87 -3.40 59.60
CA ALA A 71 12.84 -3.83 58.60
C ALA A 71 13.18 -5.34 58.68
N THR A 72 13.46 -5.93 57.51
CA THR A 72 13.93 -7.32 57.36
C THR A 72 15.34 -7.34 56.79
N VAL A 73 16.29 -7.95 57.50
CA VAL A 73 17.69 -8.01 57.10
C VAL A 73 18.25 -9.43 57.17
N ILE A 74 18.83 -9.92 56.08
CA ILE A 74 19.39 -11.27 55.99
C ILE A 74 20.78 -11.23 55.33
N GLY A 75 21.83 -11.67 56.03
CA GLY A 75 23.18 -11.79 55.49
C GLY A 75 24.27 -11.11 56.33
N THR A 76 25.19 -10.35 55.71
CA THR A 76 26.33 -9.75 56.43
C THR A 76 26.54 -8.28 56.13
N GLY A 77 26.63 -7.44 57.16
CA GLY A 77 26.94 -6.02 57.01
C GLY A 77 25.85 -5.22 56.29
N ASN A 78 24.62 -5.74 56.22
CA ASN A 78 23.51 -5.04 55.58
C ASN A 78 22.87 -4.04 56.54
N ARG A 79 22.24 -2.99 56.02
CA ARG A 79 21.51 -1.98 56.77
C ARG A 79 20.12 -1.81 56.18
N ALA A 80 19.06 -1.93 56.99
CA ALA A 80 17.72 -1.56 56.57
C ALA A 80 16.97 -0.76 57.63
N THR A 81 16.27 0.29 57.19
CA THR A 81 15.56 1.24 58.07
C THR A 81 14.26 1.72 57.45
N THR A 82 13.41 2.33 58.26
CA THR A 82 12.22 3.07 57.76
C THR A 82 12.33 4.56 58.05
N SER A 83 11.54 5.34 57.33
CA SER A 83 11.19 6.72 57.67
C SER A 83 9.66 6.80 57.69
N SER A 84 9.09 7.54 58.63
CA SER A 84 7.64 7.73 58.75
C SER A 84 7.07 8.32 57.46
N VAL A 85 6.11 7.64 56.81
CA VAL A 85 5.32 8.22 55.71
C VAL A 85 4.00 8.69 56.30
N TRP A 86 3.74 10.01 56.24
CA TRP A 86 2.44 10.60 56.55
C TRP A 86 1.54 10.49 55.32
N ASP A 87 0.46 9.71 55.39
CA ASP A 87 -0.68 9.82 54.48
C ASP A 87 -1.74 10.72 55.15
N SER A 88 -2.01 11.87 54.54
CA SER A 88 -2.81 12.96 55.10
C SER A 88 -4.33 12.72 55.06
N GLU A 89 -4.82 11.56 54.63
CA GLU A 89 -6.28 11.35 54.54
C GLU A 89 -6.86 10.25 55.43
N ASN A 90 -6.08 9.34 56.03
CA ASN A 90 -6.65 8.21 56.79
C ASN A 90 -5.86 7.67 58.00
N ASN A 91 -4.97 8.45 58.64
CA ASN A 91 -4.41 8.16 59.98
C ASN A 91 -3.91 6.72 60.28
N VAL A 92 -3.61 5.91 59.26
CA VAL A 92 -2.95 4.61 59.38
C VAL A 92 -1.58 4.76 58.74
N ALA A 93 -0.56 4.97 59.57
CA ALA A 93 0.83 4.91 59.10
C ALA A 93 1.15 3.46 58.72
N ILE A 94 1.04 3.10 57.44
CA ILE A 94 1.62 1.85 56.92
C ILE A 94 3.14 2.04 56.90
N VAL A 95 3.80 1.57 57.96
CA VAL A 95 5.26 1.58 58.09
C VAL A 95 5.79 0.41 57.27
N VAL A 96 6.35 0.68 56.09
CA VAL A 96 7.00 -0.38 55.28
C VAL A 96 8.49 -0.38 55.59
N GLY A 97 8.92 -1.44 56.27
CA GLY A 97 10.32 -1.84 56.47
C GLY A 97 11.14 -1.89 55.19
N GLY A 98 12.39 -1.43 55.23
CA GLY A 98 13.35 -1.80 54.19
C GLY A 98 13.69 -3.30 54.25
N THR A 99 13.96 -3.92 53.10
CA THR A 99 14.40 -5.32 53.00
C THR A 99 15.80 -5.39 52.40
N ALA A 100 16.78 -5.88 53.17
CA ALA A 100 18.16 -6.03 52.68
C ALA A 100 18.63 -7.49 52.79
N VAL A 101 19.02 -8.09 51.65
CA VAL A 101 19.44 -9.50 51.57
C VAL A 101 20.80 -9.62 50.86
N GLY A 102 21.79 -10.24 51.49
CA GLY A 102 23.13 -10.47 50.91
C GLY A 102 24.26 -9.84 51.71
N LYS A 103 25.13 -9.04 51.09
CA LYS A 103 26.28 -8.41 51.76
C LYS A 103 26.38 -6.90 51.47
N LEU A 104 26.60 -6.10 52.52
CA LEU A 104 26.82 -4.64 52.45
C LEU A 104 25.68 -3.85 51.76
N ASN A 105 24.47 -4.39 51.70
CA ASN A 105 23.34 -3.69 51.09
C ASN A 105 22.73 -2.68 52.07
N GLN A 106 22.21 -1.58 51.53
CA GLN A 106 21.47 -0.55 52.27
C GLN A 106 20.05 -0.46 51.69
N ALA A 107 19.03 -0.70 52.50
CA ALA A 107 17.62 -0.64 52.11
C ALA A 107 16.84 0.31 53.05
N LEU A 108 16.59 1.53 52.59
CA LEU A 108 16.00 2.61 53.38
C LEU A 108 14.57 2.88 52.91
N VAL A 109 13.71 3.35 53.82
CA VAL A 109 12.36 3.89 53.52
C VAL A 109 11.55 2.97 52.59
N GLY A 110 11.34 1.71 53.01
CA GLY A 110 10.56 0.73 52.25
C GLY A 110 11.26 0.15 51.01
N GLY A 111 12.54 0.47 50.80
CA GLY A 111 13.33 -0.07 49.68
C GLY A 111 13.67 -1.56 49.84
N VAL A 112 13.97 -2.23 48.72
CA VAL A 112 14.42 -3.61 48.65
C VAL A 112 15.80 -3.65 48.00
N ALA A 113 16.80 -4.22 48.68
CA ALA A 113 18.16 -4.38 48.16
C ALA A 113 18.65 -5.82 48.31
N VAL A 114 18.95 -6.49 47.19
CA VAL A 114 19.37 -7.90 47.15
C VAL A 114 20.70 -8.05 46.40
N GLY A 115 21.72 -8.62 47.03
CA GLY A 115 23.01 -8.93 46.40
C GLY A 115 24.22 -8.36 47.15
N TYR A 116 25.10 -7.61 46.49
CA TYR A 116 26.32 -7.04 47.07
C TYR A 116 26.40 -5.51 46.91
N ASN A 117 26.61 -4.80 48.02
CA ASN A 117 26.88 -3.34 48.03
C ASN A 117 25.83 -2.51 47.28
N ASN A 118 24.56 -2.90 47.37
CA ASN A 118 23.47 -2.17 46.72
C ASN A 118 22.89 -1.10 47.64
N TYR A 119 22.33 -0.04 47.06
CA TYR A 119 21.64 1.03 47.79
C TYR A 119 20.22 1.23 47.25
N SER A 120 19.22 0.97 48.08
CA SER A 120 17.80 1.16 47.78
C SER A 120 17.21 2.14 48.78
N ASN A 121 16.49 3.16 48.29
CA ASN A 121 15.76 4.11 49.12
C ASN A 121 14.36 4.41 48.53
N SER A 122 13.45 4.96 49.33
CA SER A 122 12.11 5.44 48.94
C SER A 122 11.30 4.42 48.13
N LYS A 123 11.05 3.22 48.66
CA LYS A 123 10.27 2.16 48.00
C LYS A 123 10.84 1.63 46.68
N SER A 124 12.13 1.84 46.40
CA SER A 124 12.79 1.27 45.23
C SER A 124 13.06 -0.24 45.36
N THR A 125 13.37 -0.89 44.23
CA THR A 125 13.86 -2.28 44.19
C THR A 125 15.22 -2.36 43.51
N VAL A 126 16.20 -2.94 44.18
CA VAL A 126 17.57 -3.10 43.71
C VAL A 126 18.02 -4.55 43.82
N VAL A 127 18.48 -5.12 42.72
CA VAL A 127 18.99 -6.51 42.68
C VAL A 127 20.29 -6.57 41.88
N GLY A 128 21.40 -6.95 42.52
CA GLY A 128 22.67 -7.16 41.81
C GLY A 128 23.91 -6.79 42.61
N ILE A 129 24.86 -6.12 41.96
CA ILE A 129 26.16 -5.75 42.54
C ILE A 129 26.39 -4.25 42.31
N ASP A 130 26.80 -3.51 43.34
CA ASP A 130 27.14 -2.08 43.25
C ASP A 130 26.03 -1.24 42.60
N SER A 131 24.76 -1.65 42.75
CA SER A 131 23.62 -1.02 42.08
C SER A 131 22.81 -0.14 43.02
N ARG A 132 22.10 0.84 42.46
CA ARG A 132 21.44 1.87 43.26
C ARG A 132 20.13 2.39 42.67
N ALA A 133 19.11 2.58 43.50
CA ALA A 133 17.81 3.15 43.11
C ALA A 133 17.15 3.97 44.23
N VAL A 134 16.31 4.93 43.85
CA VAL A 134 15.47 5.74 44.77
C VAL A 134 14.07 5.93 44.18
N GLY A 135 13.03 5.31 44.73
CA GLY A 135 11.72 5.25 44.05
C GLY A 135 11.62 4.20 42.94
N GLY A 136 12.66 4.06 42.12
CA GLY A 136 12.66 3.22 40.92
C GLY A 136 13.17 1.78 41.06
N ILE A 137 13.56 1.18 39.94
CA ILE A 137 14.11 -0.19 39.85
C ILE A 137 15.53 -0.14 39.31
N ALA A 138 16.47 -0.87 39.92
CA ALA A 138 17.83 -1.07 39.41
C ALA A 138 18.24 -2.54 39.51
N ILE A 139 18.44 -3.22 38.38
CA ILE A 139 18.79 -4.64 38.35
C ILE A 139 20.03 -4.86 37.47
N GLY A 140 21.11 -5.40 38.03
CA GLY A 140 22.36 -5.66 37.30
C GLY A 140 23.62 -5.40 38.12
N ASN A 141 24.79 -5.44 37.48
CA ASN A 141 26.03 -4.92 38.05
C ASN A 141 26.17 -3.44 37.70
N ASN A 142 26.38 -2.57 38.68
CA ASN A 142 26.51 -1.12 38.51
C ASN A 142 25.30 -0.48 37.79
N ALA A 143 24.10 -1.05 37.98
CA ALA A 143 22.87 -0.48 37.46
C ALA A 143 22.42 0.68 38.36
N SER A 144 21.99 1.79 37.77
CA SER A 144 21.53 2.95 38.52
C SER A 144 20.24 3.52 37.95
N SER A 145 19.23 3.70 38.80
CA SER A 145 18.04 4.46 38.45
C SER A 145 17.92 5.67 39.34
N SER A 146 17.23 6.71 38.85
CA SER A 146 17.09 8.03 39.48
C SER A 146 18.36 8.88 39.37
N ARG A 147 18.29 10.10 39.92
CA ARG A 147 19.37 11.09 39.86
C ARG A 147 20.33 10.91 41.03
N TRP A 148 21.63 10.87 40.75
CA TRP A 148 22.67 10.68 41.76
C TRP A 148 23.61 11.87 41.79
N ASN A 149 24.15 12.18 42.98
CA ASN A 149 25.14 13.24 43.18
C ASN A 149 24.64 14.67 42.86
N VAL A 150 23.34 14.90 42.68
CA VAL A 150 22.79 16.21 42.26
C VAL A 150 22.29 17.09 43.43
N SER A 151 22.38 16.63 44.68
CA SER A 151 21.88 17.34 45.87
C SER A 151 23.00 18.00 46.67
N ASN A 152 22.73 18.57 47.86
CA ASN A 152 23.76 19.23 48.66
C ASN A 152 24.74 18.25 49.33
N LYS A 153 24.29 17.04 49.66
CA LYS A 153 25.11 15.98 50.25
C LYS A 153 24.90 14.66 49.51
N PHE A 154 25.85 13.74 49.57
CA PHE A 154 25.65 12.38 49.03
C PHE A 154 24.42 11.65 49.57
N ALA A 155 24.04 11.90 50.84
CA ALA A 155 22.88 11.29 51.47
C ALA A 155 21.54 11.87 50.98
N ASP A 156 21.57 13.07 50.42
CA ASP A 156 20.38 13.73 49.90
C ASP A 156 20.15 13.20 48.49
N VAL A 157 19.17 12.32 48.31
CA VAL A 157 18.86 11.73 47.01
C VAL A 157 17.50 12.18 46.52
N THR A 158 17.41 12.56 45.25
CA THR A 158 16.16 13.00 44.62
C THR A 158 15.37 11.80 44.15
N GLN A 159 14.19 11.58 44.72
CA GLN A 159 13.30 10.48 44.36
C GLN A 159 12.68 10.68 42.98
N THR A 160 12.70 9.62 42.16
CA THR A 160 11.99 9.57 40.88
C THR A 160 11.24 8.24 40.81
N GLU A 161 9.90 8.27 40.86
CA GLU A 161 9.09 7.07 41.08
C GLU A 161 8.97 6.15 39.85
N PHE A 162 9.41 6.60 38.67
CA PHE A 162 9.20 5.89 37.40
C PHE A 162 10.51 5.50 36.68
N ALA A 163 11.68 5.68 37.31
CA ALA A 163 12.96 5.32 36.71
C ALA A 163 13.25 3.81 36.79
N MET A 164 13.64 3.18 35.67
CA MET A 164 13.92 1.75 35.59
C MET A 164 15.24 1.50 34.85
N ALA A 165 16.21 0.90 35.53
CA ALA A 165 17.49 0.47 34.96
C ALA A 165 17.66 -1.04 35.10
N ILE A 166 17.71 -1.79 33.99
CA ILE A 166 17.85 -3.25 33.99
C ILE A 166 18.96 -3.66 33.02
N GLY A 167 20.03 -4.23 33.53
CA GLY A 167 21.22 -4.62 32.78
C GLY A 167 22.50 -4.12 33.44
N ASN A 168 23.64 -4.77 33.16
CA ASN A 168 24.91 -4.33 33.73
C ASN A 168 25.29 -2.95 33.16
N GLY A 169 25.58 -1.98 34.04
CA GLY A 169 25.88 -0.59 33.68
C GLY A 169 24.69 0.21 33.16
N ALA A 170 23.45 -0.32 33.22
CA ALA A 170 22.27 0.40 32.79
C ALA A 170 22.03 1.64 33.69
N SER A 171 21.73 2.79 33.08
CA SER A 171 21.54 4.06 33.78
C SER A 171 20.26 4.75 33.33
N ALA A 172 19.32 4.94 34.24
CA ALA A 172 18.03 5.55 33.96
C ALA A 172 17.80 6.79 34.84
N ILE A 173 17.92 7.97 34.24
CA ILE A 173 17.64 9.25 34.89
C ILE A 173 16.19 9.63 34.55
N ASP A 174 15.24 9.30 35.43
CA ASP A 174 13.79 9.48 35.26
C ASP A 174 13.11 8.62 34.17
N GLY A 175 13.84 7.78 33.42
CA GLY A 175 13.27 7.03 32.27
C GLY A 175 13.44 5.52 32.38
N ILE A 176 13.48 4.84 31.22
CA ILE A 176 13.66 3.39 31.13
C ILE A 176 14.96 3.10 30.38
N ALA A 177 15.87 2.34 31.00
CA ALA A 177 17.09 1.84 30.39
C ALA A 177 17.20 0.33 30.59
N MET A 178 17.12 -0.44 29.51
CA MET A 178 17.15 -1.90 29.53
C MET A 178 18.21 -2.43 28.56
N GLY A 179 19.22 -3.16 29.05
CA GLY A 179 20.34 -3.68 28.26
C GLY A 179 21.70 -3.35 28.86
N TYR A 180 22.76 -3.97 28.36
CA TYR A 180 24.13 -3.69 28.80
C TYR A 180 24.50 -2.24 28.47
N ASN A 181 24.90 -1.44 29.45
CA ASN A 181 25.21 -0.01 29.31
C ASN A 181 24.13 0.82 28.59
N ALA A 182 22.86 0.43 28.69
CA ALA A 182 21.76 1.24 28.18
C ALA A 182 21.64 2.53 29.01
N GLN A 183 21.41 3.67 28.37
CA GLN A 183 21.29 4.97 29.03
C GLN A 183 19.99 5.66 28.63
N SER A 184 19.26 6.14 29.63
CA SER A 184 18.09 6.97 29.44
C SER A 184 18.21 8.25 30.25
N TYR A 185 17.96 9.38 29.59
CA TYR A 185 17.90 10.70 30.22
C TYR A 185 16.49 11.28 30.16
N ARG A 186 16.04 11.87 31.27
CA ARG A 186 14.66 12.34 31.46
C ARG A 186 13.68 11.18 31.24
N ILE A 187 12.48 11.44 30.73
CA ILE A 187 11.46 10.43 30.41
C ILE A 187 11.79 9.56 29.18
N GLY A 188 13.07 9.31 28.89
CA GLY A 188 13.52 8.54 27.73
C GLY A 188 13.23 7.04 27.86
N THR A 189 13.27 6.33 26.73
CA THR A 189 13.16 4.87 26.69
C THR A 189 14.28 4.28 25.85
N ALA A 190 15.27 3.67 26.49
CA ALA A 190 16.40 2.98 25.88
C ALA A 190 16.28 1.47 26.11
N VAL A 191 16.16 0.69 25.04
CA VAL A 191 16.09 -0.77 25.09
C VAL A 191 17.07 -1.38 24.08
N GLY A 192 18.03 -2.16 24.57
CA GLY A 192 19.10 -2.79 23.81
C GLY A 192 20.48 -2.40 24.34
N ASP A 193 21.48 -3.24 24.08
CA ASP A 193 22.85 -2.99 24.54
C ASP A 193 23.43 -1.72 23.94
N PHE A 194 23.98 -0.84 24.77
CA PHE A 194 24.51 0.47 24.40
C PHE A 194 23.47 1.40 23.74
N SER A 195 22.17 1.16 23.97
CA SER A 195 21.13 2.08 23.54
C SER A 195 21.16 3.37 24.36
N ASN A 196 20.99 4.51 23.72
CA ASN A 196 21.06 5.83 24.35
C ASN A 196 19.83 6.66 23.98
N ALA A 197 18.84 6.67 24.87
CA ALA A 197 17.68 7.53 24.78
C ALA A 197 17.95 8.85 25.48
N LEU A 198 18.62 9.74 24.75
CA LEU A 198 18.90 11.08 25.24
C LEU A 198 17.61 11.92 25.22
N TYR A 199 17.37 12.61 26.34
CA TYR A 199 16.44 13.74 26.46
C TYR A 199 14.95 13.46 26.19
N GLY A 200 14.43 12.34 26.70
CA GLY A 200 13.03 11.97 26.47
C GLY A 200 12.76 11.36 25.09
N GLY A 201 13.80 10.99 24.35
CA GLY A 201 13.67 10.22 23.10
C GLY A 201 13.42 8.73 23.34
N THR A 202 13.22 8.00 22.24
CA THR A 202 13.06 6.53 22.25
C THR A 202 14.17 5.89 21.42
N ALA A 203 14.93 4.97 22.00
CA ALA A 203 16.01 4.23 21.34
C ALA A 203 15.80 2.72 21.53
N LEU A 204 15.35 2.04 20.47
CA LEU A 204 15.05 0.61 20.48
C LEU A 204 16.01 -0.14 19.55
N GLY A 205 16.89 -0.96 20.10
CA GLY A 205 17.91 -1.73 19.40
C GLY A 205 19.31 -1.49 19.97
N SER A 206 20.21 -2.48 19.82
CA SER A 206 21.59 -2.31 20.29
C SER A 206 22.30 -1.18 19.55
N GLY A 207 22.91 -0.25 20.29
CA GLY A 207 23.54 0.96 19.75
C GLY A 207 22.57 1.99 19.17
N ALA A 208 21.25 1.82 19.31
CA ALA A 208 20.27 2.82 18.91
C ALA A 208 20.46 4.09 19.76
N THR A 209 20.48 5.27 19.14
CA THR A 209 20.77 6.53 19.84
C THR A 209 19.87 7.64 19.33
N THR A 210 19.33 8.45 20.23
CA THR A 210 18.66 9.72 19.90
C THR A 210 19.68 10.85 20.06
N GLY A 211 19.80 11.72 19.06
CA GLY A 211 20.80 12.79 19.02
C GLY A 211 20.40 14.03 19.82
N SER A 212 21.38 14.83 20.21
CA SER A 212 21.17 16.09 20.95
C SER A 212 20.39 17.15 20.17
N ALA A 213 20.45 17.12 18.85
CA ALA A 213 19.65 18.00 17.99
C ALA A 213 18.15 17.68 18.03
N ALA A 214 17.74 16.53 18.59
CA ALA A 214 16.35 16.17 18.81
C ALA A 214 15.81 16.61 20.18
N TYR A 215 16.55 17.47 20.89
CA TYR A 215 16.18 17.98 22.21
C TYR A 215 15.04 19.00 22.12
N ASP A 216 13.87 18.67 22.67
CA ASP A 216 12.83 19.65 22.97
C ASP A 216 12.01 19.20 24.18
N PRO A 217 11.86 20.03 25.22
CA PRO A 217 11.19 19.61 26.45
C PRO A 217 9.68 19.40 26.28
N ILE A 218 9.08 19.90 25.19
CA ILE A 218 7.65 19.91 24.91
C ILE A 218 7.32 19.07 23.67
N ARG A 219 8.08 19.24 22.58
CA ARG A 219 7.80 18.66 21.24
C ARG A 219 8.42 17.26 21.03
N GLY A 220 8.72 16.55 22.11
CA GLY A 220 9.18 15.16 22.11
C GLY A 220 10.58 14.90 21.54
N GLY A 221 11.25 13.87 22.07
CA GLY A 221 12.55 13.42 21.58
C GLY A 221 12.45 12.58 20.30
N GLY A 222 13.58 12.42 19.60
CA GLY A 222 13.66 11.57 18.41
C GLY A 222 13.39 10.09 18.70
N VAL A 223 13.07 9.32 17.66
CA VAL A 223 12.80 7.88 17.77
C VAL A 223 13.79 7.10 16.91
N ALA A 224 14.74 6.39 17.52
CA ALA A 224 15.68 5.51 16.84
C ALA A 224 15.20 4.05 16.93
N LEU A 225 14.90 3.44 15.78
CA LEU A 225 14.37 2.08 15.68
C LEU A 225 15.34 1.17 14.93
N GLY A 226 15.80 0.10 15.58
CA GLY A 226 16.74 -0.87 15.04
C GLY A 226 18.18 -0.67 15.52
N GLN A 227 19.00 -1.70 15.32
CA GLN A 227 20.41 -1.71 15.73
C GLN A 227 21.19 -0.56 15.07
N PHE A 228 22.00 0.18 15.84
CA PHE A 228 22.81 1.30 15.35
C PHE A 228 22.01 2.41 14.63
N SER A 229 20.71 2.53 14.90
CA SER A 229 19.90 3.62 14.37
C SER A 229 20.21 4.92 15.12
N ASN A 230 20.22 6.04 14.40
CA ASN A 230 20.52 7.36 14.96
C ASN A 230 19.45 8.37 14.56
N ALA A 231 18.68 8.85 15.53
CA ALA A 231 17.65 9.87 15.34
C ALA A 231 18.17 11.24 15.76
N ASN A 232 18.82 11.95 14.84
CA ASN A 232 19.54 13.20 15.12
C ASN A 232 18.95 14.45 14.44
N ARG A 233 17.67 14.40 14.02
CA ARG A 233 16.96 15.55 13.46
C ARG A 233 15.85 15.99 14.43
N GLY A 234 15.85 17.28 14.77
CA GLY A 234 14.88 17.87 15.69
C GLY A 234 13.55 18.23 15.05
N ASN A 235 12.64 18.73 15.89
CA ASN A 235 11.40 19.33 15.42
C ASN A 235 11.67 20.58 14.57
N SER A 236 10.64 21.08 13.89
CA SER A 236 10.71 22.23 12.99
C SER A 236 11.71 22.07 11.84
N SER A 237 12.11 20.83 11.54
CA SER A 237 12.94 20.53 10.39
C SER A 237 12.10 20.61 9.13
N TYR A 238 12.57 21.37 8.15
CA TYR A 238 11.91 21.51 6.86
C TYR A 238 12.19 20.30 5.96
N GLY A 239 11.15 19.78 5.35
CA GLY A 239 11.19 18.79 4.29
C GLY A 239 11.56 19.43 2.95
N TYR A 240 11.89 18.58 1.98
CA TYR A 240 12.18 19.02 0.61
C TYR A 240 10.88 19.35 -0.14
N VAL A 241 10.81 20.55 -0.73
CA VAL A 241 9.71 20.95 -1.61
C VAL A 241 10.11 20.64 -3.07
N PRO A 242 9.42 19.73 -3.78
CA PRO A 242 9.80 19.36 -5.14
C PRO A 242 9.81 20.56 -6.11
N LEU A 243 10.79 20.58 -7.01
CA LEU A 243 10.89 21.54 -8.14
C LEU A 243 10.97 23.02 -7.73
N ASN A 244 11.43 23.32 -6.51
CA ASN A 244 11.59 24.69 -6.04
C ASN A 244 12.93 24.89 -5.31
N ASP A 245 14.02 24.88 -6.08
CA ASP A 245 15.39 25.00 -5.54
C ASP A 245 15.64 26.32 -4.82
N GLU A 246 15.01 27.41 -5.29
CA GLU A 246 15.08 28.71 -4.62
C GLU A 246 14.45 28.65 -3.22
N LEU A 247 13.25 28.06 -3.08
CA LEU A 247 12.60 27.87 -1.79
C LEU A 247 13.41 26.94 -0.90
N ASN A 248 13.86 25.78 -1.40
CA ASN A 248 14.68 24.85 -0.62
C ASN A 248 15.97 25.51 -0.11
N THR A 249 16.59 26.37 -0.93
CA THR A 249 17.75 27.17 -0.51
C THR A 249 17.38 28.16 0.59
N LYS A 250 16.23 28.85 0.49
CA LYS A 250 15.72 29.76 1.54
C LYS A 250 15.41 29.01 2.84
N LEU A 251 14.75 27.86 2.77
CA LEU A 251 14.43 27.01 3.93
C LEU A 251 15.71 26.51 4.63
N SER A 252 16.77 26.22 3.87
CA SER A 252 18.06 25.81 4.44
C SER A 252 18.83 26.97 5.08
N THR A 253 18.64 28.21 4.62
CA THR A 253 19.43 29.38 5.06
C THR A 253 18.73 30.21 6.14
N ASN A 254 17.40 30.24 6.15
CA ASN A 254 16.60 30.94 7.14
C ASN A 254 15.33 30.15 7.51
N PRO A 255 15.47 28.98 8.17
CA PRO A 255 14.37 28.04 8.39
C PRO A 255 13.18 28.69 9.10
N ASN A 256 13.39 29.36 10.22
CA ASN A 256 12.29 29.80 11.11
C ASN A 256 11.83 31.26 10.88
N SER A 257 11.68 31.69 9.63
CA SER A 257 11.23 33.06 9.31
C SER A 257 9.78 33.10 8.82
N MET A 258 9.13 34.27 8.98
CA MET A 258 7.81 34.54 8.36
C MET A 258 7.82 34.29 6.86
N ALA A 259 8.89 34.71 6.17
CA ALA A 259 9.01 34.50 4.73
C ALA A 259 9.06 33.00 4.37
N SER A 260 9.77 32.19 5.17
CA SER A 260 9.87 30.74 4.99
C SER A 260 8.55 30.04 5.26
N ASP A 261 7.88 30.37 6.38
CA ASP A 261 6.60 29.77 6.75
C ASP A 261 5.48 30.16 5.75
N ILE A 262 5.46 31.40 5.24
CA ILE A 262 4.51 31.83 4.19
C ILE A 262 4.83 31.15 2.86
N ALA A 263 6.10 31.05 2.47
CA ALA A 263 6.47 30.39 1.23
C ALA A 263 6.13 28.89 1.27
N LEU A 264 6.26 28.26 2.44
CA LEU A 264 5.84 26.88 2.66
C LEU A 264 4.32 26.73 2.62
N ALA A 265 3.57 27.65 3.23
CA ALA A 265 2.11 27.69 3.15
C ALA A 265 1.64 27.80 1.69
N ASN A 266 2.26 28.69 0.91
CA ASN A 266 1.97 28.84 -0.52
C ASN A 266 2.28 27.56 -1.32
N ALA A 267 3.35 26.85 -0.95
CA ALA A 267 3.71 25.57 -1.58
C ALA A 267 2.69 24.45 -1.34
N THR A 268 1.83 24.56 -0.32
CA THR A 268 0.72 23.61 -0.11
C THR A 268 -0.42 23.78 -1.10
N GLY A 269 -0.57 24.96 -1.71
CA GLY A 269 -1.72 25.31 -2.56
C GLY A 269 -3.06 25.36 -1.82
N ASN A 270 -3.08 25.23 -0.49
CA ASN A 270 -4.29 25.24 0.32
C ASN A 270 -4.55 26.63 0.93
N GLN A 271 -5.60 27.31 0.46
CA GLN A 271 -5.94 28.65 0.93
C GLN A 271 -6.19 28.72 2.44
N THR A 272 -6.75 27.66 3.05
CA THR A 272 -6.98 27.63 4.51
C THR A 272 -5.67 27.61 5.31
N VAL A 273 -4.66 26.90 4.79
CA VAL A 273 -3.31 26.89 5.38
C VAL A 273 -2.65 28.26 5.24
N ILE A 274 -2.74 28.86 4.05
CA ILE A 274 -2.20 30.20 3.77
C ILE A 274 -2.83 31.24 4.69
N ASP A 275 -4.17 31.29 4.76
CA ASP A 275 -4.90 32.23 5.60
C ASP A 275 -4.59 32.03 7.09
N GLY A 276 -4.49 30.78 7.54
CA GLY A 276 -4.17 30.47 8.93
C GLY A 276 -2.76 30.91 9.34
N VAL A 277 -1.76 30.71 8.47
CA VAL A 277 -0.39 31.18 8.71
C VAL A 277 -0.31 32.71 8.67
N ILE A 278 -0.97 33.36 7.70
CA ILE A 278 -1.05 34.82 7.63
C ILE A 278 -1.72 35.38 8.89
N ALA A 279 -2.85 34.82 9.32
CA ALA A 279 -3.57 35.26 10.52
C ALA A 279 -2.71 35.14 11.80
N PHE A 280 -1.89 34.09 11.92
CA PHE A 280 -0.92 33.96 13.00
C PHE A 280 0.09 35.13 12.97
N TYR A 281 0.68 35.41 11.82
CA TYR A 281 1.66 36.48 11.69
C TYR A 281 1.03 37.88 11.80
N ASP A 282 -0.21 38.08 11.38
CA ASP A 282 -0.92 39.34 11.58
C ASP A 282 -1.19 39.61 13.05
N LYS A 283 -1.47 38.54 13.82
CA LYS A 283 -1.69 38.62 15.27
C LYS A 283 -0.39 38.88 16.04
N TYR A 284 0.70 38.20 15.69
CA TYR A 284 1.91 38.19 16.52
C TYR A 284 3.10 38.98 15.94
N LYS A 285 3.27 39.05 14.61
CA LYS A 285 4.33 39.81 13.94
C LYS A 285 5.71 39.62 14.60
N ASP A 286 6.35 40.71 15.02
CA ASP A 286 7.67 40.72 15.64
C ASP A 286 7.69 40.01 17.01
N THR A 287 6.55 39.90 17.70
CA THR A 287 6.48 39.24 19.01
C THR A 287 6.79 37.75 18.94
N TYR A 288 6.53 37.11 17.78
CA TYR A 288 6.86 35.72 17.58
C TYR A 288 8.38 35.50 17.49
N THR A 289 9.12 36.39 16.83
CA THR A 289 10.58 36.31 16.73
C THR A 289 11.25 36.43 18.10
N ASP A 290 10.79 37.37 18.91
CA ASP A 290 11.27 37.53 20.29
C ASP A 290 10.93 36.32 21.15
N TRP A 291 9.70 35.81 21.04
CA TRP A 291 9.29 34.57 21.73
C TRP A 291 10.14 33.38 21.31
N GLN A 292 10.48 33.22 20.03
CA GLN A 292 11.36 32.16 19.53
C GLN A 292 12.74 32.24 20.18
N ASN A 293 13.32 33.44 20.28
CA ASN A 293 14.62 33.65 20.89
C ASN A 293 14.60 33.31 22.39
N LEU A 294 13.59 33.76 23.12
CA LEU A 294 13.42 33.44 24.56
C LEU A 294 13.20 31.94 24.78
N ARG A 295 12.38 31.31 23.95
CA ARG A 295 12.16 29.85 23.99
C ARG A 295 13.46 29.11 23.73
N GLN A 296 14.20 29.48 22.70
CA GLN A 296 15.46 28.82 22.35
C GLN A 296 16.51 28.99 23.46
N ASP A 297 16.57 30.16 24.11
CA ASP A 297 17.43 30.40 25.27
C ASP A 297 17.06 29.49 26.45
N TYR A 298 15.78 29.38 26.78
CA TYR A 298 15.30 28.45 27.80
C TYR A 298 15.65 26.99 27.48
N VAL A 299 15.36 26.53 26.26
CA VAL A 299 15.65 25.16 25.80
C VAL A 299 17.14 24.87 25.91
N THR A 300 18.00 25.80 25.51
CA THR A 300 19.46 25.67 25.57
C THR A 300 19.97 25.56 27.01
N LYS A 301 19.45 26.40 27.92
CA LYS A 301 19.83 26.39 29.35
C LYS A 301 19.31 25.16 30.08
N LEU A 302 18.10 24.71 29.77
CA LEU A 302 17.55 23.47 30.32
C LEU A 302 18.37 22.27 29.88
N LYS A 303 18.77 22.22 28.60
CA LYS A 303 19.64 21.16 28.08
C LYS A 303 20.98 21.12 28.82
N ALA A 304 21.61 22.27 29.03
CA ALA A 304 22.88 22.34 29.76
C ALA A 304 22.74 21.84 31.21
N TYR A 305 21.64 22.16 31.89
CA TYR A 305 21.31 21.63 33.20
C TYR A 305 21.16 20.10 33.17
N ASP A 306 20.38 19.55 32.23
CA ASP A 306 20.16 18.11 32.10
C ASP A 306 21.46 17.36 31.75
N ASP A 307 22.33 17.93 30.91
CA ASP A 307 23.66 17.40 30.59
C ASP A 307 24.55 17.31 31.84
N GLN A 308 24.49 18.32 32.71
CA GLN A 308 25.22 18.32 33.98
C GLN A 308 24.64 17.29 34.95
N VAL A 309 23.31 17.14 35.03
CA VAL A 309 22.65 16.08 35.82
C VAL A 309 23.10 14.70 35.36
N ALA A 310 23.16 14.47 34.05
CA ALA A 310 23.63 13.23 33.45
C ALA A 310 25.10 12.94 33.81
N THR A 311 25.96 13.95 33.64
CA THR A 311 27.39 13.87 33.97
C THR A 311 27.61 13.53 35.44
N MET A 312 26.94 14.25 36.35
CA MET A 312 27.05 14.02 37.79
C MET A 312 26.49 12.65 38.21
N THR A 313 25.42 12.19 37.56
CA THR A 313 24.79 10.90 37.85
C THR A 313 25.69 9.73 37.43
N ALA A 314 26.39 9.85 36.31
CA ALA A 314 27.31 8.83 35.81
C ALA A 314 28.66 8.83 36.57
N LYS A 315 29.09 9.98 37.11
CA LYS A 315 30.38 10.13 37.78
C LYS A 315 30.36 9.53 39.19
N THR A 316 31.46 8.86 39.55
CA THR A 316 31.73 8.42 40.92
C THR A 316 32.70 9.40 41.57
N TYR A 317 32.31 9.98 42.71
CA TYR A 317 33.12 10.93 43.47
C TYR A 317 33.72 10.25 44.69
N ALA A 318 34.98 10.55 45.02
CA ALA A 318 35.65 9.99 46.19
C ALA A 318 35.25 10.73 47.48
N THR A 319 35.12 12.05 47.41
CA THR A 319 34.71 12.90 48.53
C THR A 319 33.67 13.95 48.11
N GLU A 320 32.98 14.52 49.10
CA GLU A 320 32.00 15.60 48.87
C GLU A 320 32.68 16.84 48.26
N ALA A 321 33.95 17.09 48.63
CA ALA A 321 34.76 18.17 48.09
C ALA A 321 35.00 18.01 46.57
N ASP A 322 35.23 16.77 46.10
CA ASP A 322 35.44 16.48 44.67
C ASP A 322 34.17 16.71 43.83
N ARG A 323 32.99 16.63 44.46
CA ARG A 323 31.69 16.86 43.83
C ARG A 323 31.28 18.33 43.83
N GLN A 324 31.78 19.11 44.79
CA GLN A 324 31.31 20.47 45.06
C GLN A 324 31.40 21.39 43.84
N GLU A 325 32.45 21.25 43.02
CA GLU A 325 32.61 22.04 41.79
C GLU A 325 31.48 21.76 40.77
N ASP A 326 31.21 20.48 40.50
CA ASP A 326 30.15 20.06 39.59
C ASP A 326 28.76 20.45 40.12
N PHE A 327 28.55 20.39 41.44
CA PHE A 327 27.32 20.83 42.08
C PHE A 327 27.12 22.35 41.99
N ASN A 328 28.18 23.13 42.20
CA ASN A 328 28.13 24.59 42.04
C ASN A 328 27.79 24.97 40.59
N THR A 329 28.33 24.23 39.63
CA THR A 329 27.99 24.38 38.21
C THR A 329 26.53 24.05 37.95
N LEU A 330 26.04 22.92 38.48
CA LEU A 330 24.63 22.53 38.39
C LEU A 330 23.70 23.61 38.94
N LYS A 331 24.03 24.21 40.10
CA LYS A 331 23.24 25.29 40.72
C LYS A 331 23.22 26.57 39.88
N LYS A 332 24.33 26.94 39.25
CA LYS A 332 24.36 28.07 38.31
C LYS A 332 23.46 27.81 37.10
N LEU A 333 23.52 26.61 36.54
CA LEU A 333 22.68 26.19 35.42
C LEU A 333 21.20 26.13 35.81
N GLU A 334 20.90 25.68 37.03
CA GLU A 334 19.55 25.66 37.61
C GLU A 334 18.96 27.08 37.68
N SER A 335 19.70 28.02 38.27
CA SER A 335 19.26 29.42 38.30
C SER A 335 19.11 30.01 36.90
N ALA A 336 20.02 29.70 35.97
CA ALA A 336 19.94 30.19 34.60
C ALA A 336 18.68 29.68 33.86
N LYS A 337 18.37 28.37 33.95
CA LYS A 337 17.14 27.82 33.34
C LYS A 337 15.87 28.38 33.99
N ASP A 338 15.88 28.61 35.30
CA ASP A 338 14.73 29.11 36.06
C ASP A 338 14.44 30.58 35.75
N THR A 339 15.48 31.39 35.56
CA THR A 339 15.34 32.75 35.04
C THR A 339 14.79 32.73 33.62
N ALA A 340 15.36 31.93 32.72
CA ALA A 340 14.94 31.89 31.32
C ALA A 340 13.47 31.45 31.13
N ILE A 341 12.99 30.46 31.90
CA ILE A 341 11.57 30.08 31.85
C ILE A 341 10.65 31.14 32.45
N THR A 342 11.13 31.87 33.46
CA THR A 342 10.37 32.97 34.06
C THR A 342 10.23 34.12 33.06
N ASP A 343 11.32 34.47 32.38
CA ASP A 343 11.34 35.50 31.33
C ASP A 343 10.43 35.11 30.15
N LEU A 344 10.52 33.85 29.68
CA LEU A 344 9.65 33.32 28.64
C LEU A 344 8.16 33.40 29.05
N ARG A 345 7.81 32.89 30.24
CA ARG A 345 6.41 32.90 30.71
C ARG A 345 5.87 34.30 30.95
N ALA A 346 6.72 35.22 31.43
CA ALA A 346 6.37 36.62 31.58
C ALA A 346 6.08 37.25 30.20
N TYR A 347 6.92 36.95 29.20
CA TYR A 347 6.73 37.39 27.83
C TYR A 347 5.45 36.82 27.19
N GLU A 348 5.20 35.51 27.33
CA GLU A 348 3.99 34.82 26.86
C GLU A 348 2.73 35.47 27.44
N LYS A 349 2.72 35.72 28.75
CA LYS A 349 1.60 36.36 29.43
C LYS A 349 1.39 37.82 28.98
N ALA A 350 2.47 38.57 28.77
CA ALA A 350 2.39 39.97 28.35
C ALA A 350 1.91 40.15 26.90
N ASN A 351 2.21 39.19 26.03
CA ASN A 351 1.95 39.27 24.58
C ASN A 351 0.83 38.33 24.10
N ASN A 352 0.17 37.60 25.01
CA ASN A 352 -0.89 36.63 24.69
C ASN A 352 -0.48 35.61 23.61
N ILE A 353 0.80 35.23 23.62
CA ILE A 353 1.36 34.18 22.78
C ILE A 353 1.69 32.98 23.67
N SER A 354 1.41 31.79 23.16
CA SER A 354 1.72 30.54 23.86
C SER A 354 2.37 29.55 22.90
N GLU A 355 3.08 28.57 23.45
CA GLU A 355 3.55 27.39 22.71
C GLU A 355 2.41 26.72 21.91
N SER A 356 1.18 26.74 22.44
CA SER A 356 0.01 26.18 21.77
C SER A 356 -0.33 26.92 20.47
N ASP A 357 -0.29 28.26 20.48
CA ASP A 357 -0.57 29.07 19.29
C ASP A 357 0.44 28.76 18.17
N VAL A 358 1.71 28.62 18.54
CA VAL A 358 2.79 28.28 17.61
C VAL A 358 2.65 26.87 17.08
N THR A 359 2.26 25.92 17.94
CA THR A 359 2.06 24.52 17.55
C THR A 359 0.88 24.36 16.59
N VAL A 360 -0.19 25.14 16.74
CA VAL A 360 -1.29 25.19 15.77
C VAL A 360 -0.79 25.68 14.42
N LYS A 361 -0.03 26.77 14.38
CA LYS A 361 0.58 27.28 13.14
C LYS A 361 1.56 26.27 12.51
N ASP A 362 2.42 25.63 13.30
CA ASP A 362 3.33 24.60 12.78
C ASP A 362 2.57 23.36 12.26
N SER A 363 1.42 23.02 12.86
CA SER A 363 0.56 21.92 12.39
C SER A 363 -0.09 22.22 11.04
N LEU A 364 -0.39 23.49 10.73
CA LEU A 364 -0.84 23.89 9.39
C LEU A 364 0.24 23.65 8.32
N LEU A 365 1.51 23.60 8.71
CA LEU A 365 2.66 23.40 7.83
C LEU A 365 3.20 21.97 7.85
N SER A 366 2.50 21.03 8.52
CA SER A 366 3.03 19.71 8.86
C SER A 366 3.42 18.85 7.65
N THR A 367 2.85 19.13 6.47
CA THR A 367 3.21 18.47 5.20
C THR A 367 4.69 18.60 4.89
N TYR A 368 5.29 19.76 5.19
CA TYR A 368 6.67 20.06 4.85
C TYR A 368 7.50 20.58 6.02
N LYS A 369 6.94 20.73 7.23
CA LYS A 369 7.68 21.12 8.44
C LYS A 369 7.35 20.15 9.56
N SER A 370 8.37 19.51 10.14
CA SER A 370 8.13 18.56 11.23
C SER A 370 7.62 19.25 12.49
N THR A 371 6.60 18.69 13.13
CA THR A 371 6.09 19.17 14.42
C THR A 371 6.78 18.51 15.62
N TYR A 372 7.33 17.30 15.40
CA TYR A 372 8.11 16.51 16.35
C TYR A 372 9.49 16.14 15.76
N SER A 373 10.38 15.61 16.60
CA SER A 373 11.69 15.09 16.19
C SER A 373 11.56 13.84 15.31
N ALA A 374 12.59 13.57 14.49
CA ALA A 374 12.51 12.52 13.47
C ALA A 374 12.47 11.10 14.04
N VAL A 375 11.77 10.23 13.31
CA VAL A 375 11.91 8.77 13.41
C VAL A 375 13.03 8.33 12.46
N SER A 376 14.03 7.62 12.98
CA SER A 376 15.13 7.07 12.22
C SER A 376 15.18 5.55 12.34
N VAL A 377 15.05 4.86 11.21
CA VAL A 377 15.20 3.40 11.10
C VAL A 377 16.63 2.97 10.75
N GLY A 378 17.59 3.89 10.78
CA GLY A 378 18.97 3.65 10.37
C GLY A 378 19.92 4.76 10.81
N SER A 379 21.09 4.83 10.20
CA SER A 379 22.05 5.91 10.41
C SER A 379 22.74 6.28 9.10
N ASN A 380 23.63 7.28 9.13
CA ASN A 380 24.36 7.70 7.94
C ASN A 380 25.15 6.50 7.36
N GLY A 381 24.91 6.17 6.09
CA GLY A 381 25.48 4.99 5.43
C GLY A 381 24.82 3.64 5.77
N ASN A 382 24.04 3.55 6.85
CA ASN A 382 23.38 2.33 7.31
C ASN A 382 21.85 2.48 7.18
N THR A 383 21.33 2.30 5.98
CA THR A 383 19.91 2.46 5.68
C THR A 383 19.14 1.14 5.79
N ARG A 384 17.83 1.21 5.99
CA ARG A 384 16.93 0.05 6.03
C ARG A 384 15.77 0.25 5.07
N GLN A 385 15.28 -0.85 4.50
CA GLN A 385 14.04 -0.86 3.74
C GLN A 385 12.85 -0.95 4.71
N ILE A 386 11.81 -0.17 4.45
CA ILE A 386 10.53 -0.25 5.15
C ILE A 386 9.57 -1.00 4.21
N ILE A 387 9.17 -2.21 4.60
CA ILE A 387 8.27 -3.07 3.82
C ILE A 387 6.87 -3.10 4.42
N ASN A 388 5.88 -3.59 3.67
CA ASN A 388 4.46 -3.62 4.06
C ASN A 388 3.85 -2.23 4.32
N VAL A 389 4.32 -1.23 3.58
CA VAL A 389 3.76 0.13 3.58
C VAL A 389 2.60 0.19 2.59
N ALA A 390 1.37 0.33 3.09
CA ALA A 390 0.19 0.58 2.27
C ALA A 390 0.34 1.91 1.49
N ALA A 391 -0.46 2.09 0.43
CA ALA A 391 -0.43 3.36 -0.31
C ALA A 391 -0.91 4.49 0.61
N GLY A 392 -0.14 5.58 0.66
CA GLY A 392 -0.52 6.77 1.43
C GLY A 392 -1.81 7.40 0.91
N THR A 393 -2.64 7.90 1.83
CA THR A 393 -3.92 8.59 1.57
C THR A 393 -3.79 10.10 1.81
N GLU A 394 -3.06 10.49 2.85
CA GLU A 394 -2.81 11.89 3.22
C GLU A 394 -1.41 12.34 2.75
N ASP A 395 -1.20 13.66 2.63
CA ASP A 395 0.08 14.22 2.17
C ASP A 395 1.27 13.89 3.07
N THR A 396 1.02 13.55 4.34
CA THR A 396 2.04 13.18 5.34
C THR A 396 2.35 11.69 5.38
N ASP A 397 1.65 10.86 4.60
CA ASP A 397 1.88 9.43 4.56
C ASP A 397 3.14 9.06 3.76
N ALA A 398 3.76 7.92 4.11
CA ALA A 398 4.89 7.41 3.33
C ALA A 398 4.43 6.90 1.96
N VAL A 399 5.08 7.38 0.89
CA VAL A 399 4.85 6.88 -0.48
C VAL A 399 5.50 5.51 -0.65
N ASN A 400 4.72 4.51 -1.09
CA ASN A 400 5.26 3.19 -1.39
C ASN A 400 5.73 3.05 -2.86
N VAL A 401 6.42 1.96 -3.16
CA VAL A 401 7.00 1.72 -4.51
C VAL A 401 5.92 1.60 -5.60
N ALA A 402 4.70 1.14 -5.29
CA ALA A 402 3.61 1.05 -6.26
C ALA A 402 3.09 2.42 -6.70
N GLN A 403 2.94 3.37 -5.77
CA GLN A 403 2.59 4.75 -6.07
C GLN A 403 3.68 5.41 -6.95
N LEU A 404 4.96 5.22 -6.61
CA LEU A 404 6.06 5.77 -7.40
C LEU A 404 6.13 5.18 -8.82
N LYS A 405 5.92 3.86 -8.97
CA LYS A 405 5.84 3.22 -10.31
C LYS A 405 4.70 3.77 -11.15
N THR A 406 3.56 4.09 -10.54
CA THR A 406 2.43 4.71 -11.24
C THR A 406 2.82 6.08 -11.81
N VAL A 407 3.54 6.90 -11.03
CA VAL A 407 4.09 8.18 -11.50
C VAL A 407 5.12 7.97 -12.61
N ALA A 408 6.05 7.02 -12.43
CA ALA A 408 7.09 6.73 -13.42
C ALA A 408 6.50 6.31 -14.79
N ASN A 409 5.43 5.51 -14.79
CA ASN A 409 4.74 5.11 -16.02
C ASN A 409 4.07 6.31 -16.73
N LYS A 410 3.47 7.23 -15.97
CA LYS A 410 2.90 8.47 -16.52
C LYS A 410 3.97 9.34 -17.15
N VAL A 411 5.11 9.51 -16.48
CA VAL A 411 6.26 10.27 -17.01
C VAL A 411 6.79 9.63 -18.29
N SER A 412 6.94 8.30 -18.33
CA SER A 412 7.39 7.59 -19.54
C SER A 412 6.42 7.77 -20.73
N THR A 413 5.11 7.84 -20.47
CA THR A 413 4.11 8.12 -21.51
C THR A 413 4.26 9.54 -22.06
N ILE A 414 4.47 10.52 -21.18
CA ILE A 414 4.71 11.92 -21.58
C ILE A 414 6.00 12.05 -22.39
N ASP A 415 7.06 11.38 -21.96
CA ASP A 415 8.35 11.36 -22.67
C ASP A 415 8.18 10.81 -24.09
N THR A 416 7.52 9.65 -24.22
CA THR A 416 7.19 9.04 -25.52
C THR A 416 6.38 9.98 -26.42
N ALA A 417 5.36 10.64 -25.88
CA ALA A 417 4.56 11.61 -26.63
C ALA A 417 5.39 12.82 -27.06
N THR A 418 6.29 13.31 -26.21
CA THR A 418 7.19 14.44 -26.49
C THR A 418 8.16 14.07 -27.60
N THR A 419 8.80 12.91 -27.54
CA THR A 419 9.68 12.41 -28.62
C THR A 419 8.92 12.24 -29.93
N THR A 420 7.74 11.60 -29.90
CA THR A 420 6.92 11.36 -31.10
C THR A 420 6.49 12.68 -31.74
N ASN A 421 6.04 13.65 -30.94
CA ASN A 421 5.69 14.96 -31.43
C ASN A 421 6.90 15.70 -31.99
N GLY A 422 8.06 15.61 -31.34
CA GLY A 422 9.33 16.14 -31.84
C GLY A 422 9.70 15.57 -33.21
N ASP A 423 9.59 14.25 -33.39
CA ASP A 423 9.83 13.57 -34.66
C ASP A 423 8.84 14.00 -35.75
N ASN A 424 7.56 14.07 -35.41
CA ASN A 424 6.51 14.50 -36.34
C ASN A 424 6.71 15.95 -36.77
N ILE A 425 7.02 16.85 -35.82
CA ILE A 425 7.36 18.25 -36.09
C ILE A 425 8.59 18.30 -37.00
N THR A 426 9.65 17.53 -36.71
CA THR A 426 10.86 17.48 -37.53
C THR A 426 10.56 17.02 -38.97
N LYS A 427 9.72 15.99 -39.14
CA LYS A 427 9.28 15.50 -40.45
C LYS A 427 8.44 16.52 -41.21
N LEU A 428 7.54 17.23 -40.53
CA LEU A 428 6.76 18.33 -41.12
C LEU A 428 7.67 19.50 -41.52
N GLN A 429 8.64 19.85 -40.67
CA GLN A 429 9.64 20.89 -40.92
C GLN A 429 10.56 20.57 -42.10
N ALA A 430 10.78 19.29 -42.39
CA ALA A 430 11.47 18.87 -43.59
C ALA A 430 10.77 19.35 -44.88
N GLY A 431 9.48 19.69 -44.84
CA GLY A 431 8.77 20.33 -45.95
C GLY A 431 8.48 19.40 -47.13
N PHE A 432 8.18 19.98 -48.30
CA PHE A 432 7.92 19.23 -49.54
C PHE A 432 8.64 19.85 -50.75
N ASN A 433 8.92 19.02 -51.76
CA ASN A 433 9.53 19.46 -53.01
C ASN A 433 8.45 19.82 -54.04
N VAL A 434 8.63 20.92 -54.76
CA VAL A 434 7.80 21.34 -55.91
C VAL A 434 8.66 21.26 -57.17
N ALA A 435 8.14 20.59 -58.22
CA ALA A 435 8.86 20.38 -59.47
C ALA A 435 8.10 20.99 -60.67
N VAL A 436 8.84 21.60 -61.60
CA VAL A 436 8.33 22.02 -62.92
C VAL A 436 9.37 21.65 -63.97
N GLY A 437 9.07 20.63 -64.78
CA GLY A 437 10.05 20.06 -65.72
C GLY A 437 11.22 19.40 -64.99
N ASP A 438 12.43 19.83 -65.31
CA ASP A 438 13.71 19.38 -64.72
C ASP A 438 14.15 20.20 -63.49
N LYS A 439 13.38 21.20 -63.07
CA LYS A 439 13.68 22.07 -61.93
C LYS A 439 12.87 21.68 -60.70
N THR A 440 13.54 21.58 -59.55
CA THR A 440 12.92 21.28 -58.24
C THR A 440 13.32 22.31 -57.19
N THR A 441 12.36 22.78 -56.41
CA THR A 441 12.55 23.67 -55.25
C THR A 441 11.96 23.02 -54.00
N LYS A 442 12.67 23.10 -52.88
CA LYS A 442 12.20 22.64 -51.57
C LYS A 442 11.49 23.75 -50.82
N ILE A 443 10.28 23.50 -50.35
CA ILE A 443 9.52 24.39 -49.48
C ILE A 443 9.57 23.82 -48.06
N ALA A 444 10.37 24.44 -47.19
CA ALA A 444 10.47 24.05 -45.78
C ALA A 444 9.34 24.68 -44.96
N LEU A 445 8.75 23.92 -44.04
CA LEU A 445 7.63 24.37 -43.19
C LEU A 445 8.10 24.51 -41.75
N GLY A 446 8.76 25.62 -41.38
CA GLY A 446 9.25 25.76 -40.01
C GLY A 446 10.08 27.00 -39.68
N GLY A 447 10.18 27.98 -40.59
CA GLY A 447 10.78 29.27 -40.27
C GLY A 447 9.78 30.24 -39.63
N ASP A 448 10.27 31.36 -39.09
CA ASP A 448 9.45 32.40 -38.45
C ASP A 448 8.45 33.08 -39.41
N THR A 449 8.64 32.93 -40.73
CA THR A 449 7.74 33.44 -41.77
C THR A 449 7.11 32.29 -42.55
N ALA A 450 5.79 32.38 -42.77
CA ALA A 450 5.06 31.41 -43.57
C ALA A 450 5.57 31.42 -45.03
N PRO A 451 5.95 30.27 -45.61
CA PRO A 451 6.37 30.23 -47.01
C PRO A 451 5.16 30.42 -47.94
N THR A 452 5.32 31.26 -48.96
CA THR A 452 4.31 31.49 -50.00
C THR A 452 4.77 30.88 -51.33
N ILE A 453 3.93 30.04 -51.93
CA ILE A 453 4.14 29.54 -53.30
C ILE A 453 3.31 30.40 -54.25
N THR A 454 3.97 31.15 -55.13
CA THR A 454 3.31 32.05 -56.08
C THR A 454 3.17 31.40 -57.45
N PHE A 455 1.92 31.27 -57.93
CA PHE A 455 1.59 30.79 -59.27
C PHE A 455 1.31 32.00 -60.18
N ALA A 456 2.34 32.50 -60.86
CA ALA A 456 2.24 33.71 -61.67
C ALA A 456 1.71 33.43 -63.09
N GLY A 457 0.83 34.30 -63.57
CA GLY A 457 0.57 34.49 -65.00
C GLY A 457 1.60 35.44 -65.62
N ASP A 458 1.79 35.38 -66.94
CA ASP A 458 2.57 36.36 -67.70
C ASP A 458 1.67 37.24 -68.58
N ALA A 459 2.23 38.03 -69.49
CA ALA A 459 1.44 38.89 -70.37
C ALA A 459 0.37 38.11 -71.15
N ASN A 460 0.61 36.85 -71.49
CA ASN A 460 -0.22 36.02 -72.36
C ASN A 460 -1.10 35.02 -71.61
N VAL A 461 -0.87 34.82 -70.32
CA VAL A 461 -1.60 33.85 -69.48
C VAL A 461 -2.02 34.51 -68.17
N ASN A 462 -3.33 34.54 -67.90
CA ASN A 462 -3.87 34.95 -66.62
C ASN A 462 -3.86 33.76 -65.64
N ALA A 463 -3.45 33.98 -64.40
CA ALA A 463 -3.57 33.03 -63.30
C ALA A 463 -4.52 33.60 -62.23
N THR A 464 -5.52 32.82 -61.83
CA THR A 464 -6.52 33.21 -60.81
C THR A 464 -6.66 32.12 -59.76
N ILE A 465 -6.98 32.51 -58.53
CA ILE A 465 -7.18 31.60 -57.40
C ILE A 465 -8.62 31.80 -56.90
N ASP A 466 -9.38 30.70 -56.83
CA ASP A 466 -10.71 30.65 -56.21
C ASP A 466 -10.78 29.43 -55.28
N GLY A 467 -10.90 29.68 -53.97
CA GLY A 467 -10.77 28.66 -52.94
C GLY A 467 -9.45 27.89 -53.06
N ASN A 468 -9.54 26.58 -53.30
CA ASN A 468 -8.39 25.68 -53.42
C ASN A 468 -7.98 25.41 -54.89
N THR A 469 -8.58 26.10 -55.86
CA THR A 469 -8.35 25.87 -57.29
C THR A 469 -7.54 26.99 -57.91
N ILE A 470 -6.48 26.64 -58.62
CA ILE A 470 -5.69 27.58 -59.45
C ILE A 470 -6.11 27.37 -60.91
N THR A 471 -6.61 28.42 -61.55
CA THR A 471 -7.04 28.38 -62.94
C THR A 471 -6.13 29.25 -63.81
N TYR A 472 -5.59 28.65 -64.87
CA TYR A 472 -4.87 29.35 -65.93
C TYR A 472 -5.80 29.58 -67.13
N SER A 473 -5.82 30.80 -67.65
CA SER A 473 -6.56 31.14 -68.87
C SER A 473 -5.70 31.98 -69.80
N LEU A 474 -5.96 31.90 -71.10
CA LEU A 474 -5.25 32.70 -72.10
C LEU A 474 -5.70 34.16 -72.01
N ASN A 475 -4.73 35.08 -71.89
CA ASN A 475 -4.97 36.51 -71.96
C ASN A 475 -5.04 36.95 -73.43
N LYS A 476 -6.27 37.15 -73.93
CA LYS A 476 -6.53 37.56 -75.32
C LYS A 476 -5.78 38.84 -75.72
N ASP A 477 -5.73 39.82 -74.82
CA ASP A 477 -5.12 41.13 -75.11
C ASP A 477 -3.59 41.01 -75.17
N GLY A 478 -3.00 40.22 -74.27
CA GLY A 478 -1.58 39.90 -74.29
C GLY A 478 -1.13 39.13 -75.53
N ILE A 479 -1.88 38.09 -75.91
CA ILE A 479 -1.59 37.27 -77.10
C ILE A 479 -1.66 38.11 -78.38
N THR A 480 -2.64 39.02 -78.45
CA THR A 480 -2.79 39.96 -79.58
C THR A 480 -1.59 40.90 -79.68
N ASN A 481 -1.09 41.41 -78.54
CA ASN A 481 0.11 42.25 -78.49
C ASN A 481 1.42 41.48 -78.78
N THR A 482 1.51 40.20 -78.38
CA THR A 482 2.74 39.39 -78.55
C THR A 482 2.88 38.82 -79.96
N LEU A 483 1.78 38.42 -80.62
CA LEU A 483 1.82 37.79 -81.95
C LEU A 483 1.70 38.78 -83.12
N GLY A 484 1.19 39.99 -82.90
CA GLY A 484 0.96 41.02 -83.93
C GLY A 484 0.02 40.57 -85.06
N ASP A 485 -0.36 41.48 -85.96
CA ASP A 485 -1.31 41.29 -87.08
C ASP A 485 -0.85 40.31 -88.20
N THR A 486 -0.02 39.31 -87.87
CA THR A 486 0.74 38.46 -88.81
C THR A 486 -0.13 37.49 -89.64
N PHE A 487 -1.47 37.50 -89.49
CA PHE A 487 -2.39 36.61 -90.22
C PHE A 487 -3.51 37.32 -91.00
N VAL A 488 -3.31 38.56 -91.45
CA VAL A 488 -4.21 39.17 -92.44
C VAL A 488 -3.92 38.62 -93.85
N LYS A 489 -4.94 38.01 -94.48
CA LYS A 489 -4.91 37.49 -95.85
C LYS A 489 -4.50 38.57 -96.87
N VAL A 490 -3.69 38.17 -97.85
CA VAL A 490 -3.46 38.90 -99.11
C VAL A 490 -4.73 38.78 -99.98
N ASP A 491 -5.39 39.91 -100.28
CA ASP A 491 -6.52 39.99 -101.21
C ASP A 491 -6.32 41.16 -102.19
N ALA A 492 -6.85 41.01 -103.41
CA ALA A 492 -6.76 41.91 -104.56
C ALA A 492 -7.42 43.29 -104.37
N SER A 493 -7.86 43.60 -103.14
CA SER A 493 -8.37 44.92 -102.74
C SER A 493 -7.33 46.04 -102.85
N ASN A 494 -6.05 45.72 -103.10
CA ASN A 494 -4.97 46.69 -103.28
C ASN A 494 -4.88 47.30 -104.70
N LEU A 495 -5.83 46.99 -105.60
CA LEU A 495 -5.85 47.47 -107.00
C LEU A 495 -6.94 48.53 -107.26
N THR A 496 -7.25 49.39 -106.29
CA THR A 496 -8.18 50.49 -106.49
C THR A 496 -7.43 51.78 -106.81
N GLY A 497 -7.50 52.24 -108.07
CA GLY A 497 -7.15 53.64 -108.40
C GLY A 497 -6.51 53.95 -109.76
N ASP A 498 -6.15 52.97 -110.59
CA ASP A 498 -5.43 53.25 -111.86
C ASP A 498 -6.17 52.64 -113.07
N THR A 499 -6.73 53.51 -113.93
CA THR A 499 -7.50 53.15 -115.15
C THR A 499 -6.62 52.91 -116.37
N ASN A 500 -5.29 52.89 -116.19
CA ASN A 500 -4.34 52.76 -117.28
C ASN A 500 -3.92 51.30 -117.54
N ILE A 501 -4.66 50.65 -118.44
CA ILE A 501 -4.42 49.27 -118.92
C ILE A 501 -2.98 49.03 -119.43
N ASN A 502 -2.28 50.08 -119.86
CA ASN A 502 -0.93 49.95 -120.38
C ASN A 502 0.13 49.71 -119.29
N LYS A 503 -0.15 50.05 -118.02
CA LYS A 503 0.66 49.55 -116.91
C LYS A 503 0.37 48.09 -116.61
N TRP A 504 -0.87 47.62 -116.85
CA TRP A 504 -1.19 46.19 -116.75
C TRP A 504 -0.45 45.39 -117.82
N LYS A 505 -0.24 45.94 -119.03
CA LYS A 505 0.63 45.33 -120.04
C LYS A 505 2.07 45.08 -119.54
N THR A 506 2.60 45.92 -118.65
CA THR A 506 3.93 45.74 -118.05
C THR A 506 3.92 44.81 -116.82
N VAL A 507 2.83 44.81 -116.05
CA VAL A 507 2.65 43.92 -114.88
C VAL A 507 2.20 42.49 -115.30
N LEU A 508 1.64 42.33 -116.51
CA LEU A 508 1.08 41.07 -117.06
C LEU A 508 1.76 40.55 -118.35
N GLY A 509 2.50 41.37 -119.11
CA GLY A 509 3.41 40.94 -120.20
C GLY A 509 2.83 40.66 -121.62
N ILE A 510 2.16 41.62 -122.31
CA ILE A 510 1.55 41.44 -123.68
C ILE A 510 2.20 42.37 -124.76
N THR A 511 2.45 41.90 -126.01
CA THR A 511 3.21 42.62 -127.10
C THR A 511 2.42 42.97 -128.39
N ASP A 512 3.00 43.79 -129.28
CA ASP A 512 2.34 44.42 -130.45
C ASP A 512 2.31 43.57 -131.75
N GLU A 513 2.81 42.33 -131.73
CA GLU A 513 2.74 41.41 -132.88
C GLU A 513 1.31 40.87 -133.11
N ASP A 514 0.46 40.95 -132.09
CA ASP A 514 -0.89 40.38 -132.08
C ASP A 514 -1.96 41.22 -132.82
N LEU A 515 -1.65 42.46 -133.26
CA LEU A 515 -2.67 43.39 -133.81
C LEU A 515 -2.67 43.61 -135.34
N SER A 516 -1.78 43.01 -136.13
CA SER A 516 -1.57 43.38 -137.55
C SER A 516 -2.36 42.61 -138.64
N LYS A 517 -3.47 41.91 -138.31
CA LYS A 517 -4.20 41.03 -139.26
C LYS A 517 -5.64 41.44 -139.63
N ALA A 518 -5.95 42.72 -139.85
CA ALA A 518 -7.28 43.12 -140.32
C ALA A 518 -7.25 44.11 -141.51
N GLY A 519 -7.69 43.69 -142.74
CA GLY A 519 -7.97 44.68 -143.81
C GLY A 519 -8.15 44.37 -145.33
N ALA A 520 -8.30 43.15 -145.87
CA ALA A 520 -8.65 42.91 -147.30
C ALA A 520 -9.59 41.69 -147.49
N TRP A 521 -10.52 41.72 -148.47
CA TRP A 521 -11.53 40.66 -148.67
C TRP A 521 -11.09 39.64 -149.71
N GLU A 522 -10.86 38.43 -149.23
CA GLU A 522 -10.43 37.28 -150.01
C GLU A 522 -11.63 36.32 -150.18
N LEU A 523 -12.09 36.06 -151.41
CA LEU A 523 -13.00 34.93 -151.64
C LEU A 523 -12.19 33.65 -151.53
N LYS A 524 -12.15 33.08 -150.33
CA LYS A 524 -11.53 31.77 -150.06
C LYS A 524 -12.53 30.68 -150.38
N VAL A 525 -12.31 29.99 -151.50
CA VAL A 525 -12.96 28.70 -151.76
C VAL A 525 -12.12 27.64 -151.04
N ASN A 526 -12.68 26.98 -150.01
CA ASN A 526 -12.04 25.88 -149.28
C ASN A 526 -10.61 26.13 -148.78
N GLY A 527 -10.32 27.35 -148.32
CA GLY A 527 -9.14 27.65 -147.50
C GLY A 527 -7.77 27.69 -148.20
N ASN A 528 -7.63 27.40 -149.50
CA ASN A 528 -6.32 27.37 -150.17
C ASN A 528 -6.32 28.20 -151.47
N LYS A 529 -5.47 29.24 -151.51
CA LYS A 529 -5.42 30.37 -152.48
C LYS A 529 -6.60 31.33 -152.40
N ALA A 530 -6.35 32.47 -151.75
CA ALA A 530 -7.16 33.67 -151.89
C ALA A 530 -7.00 34.23 -153.30
N ASN A 531 -8.06 34.14 -154.11
CA ASN A 531 -8.13 34.92 -155.33
C ASN A 531 -8.65 36.30 -154.93
N VAL A 532 -7.79 37.31 -155.06
CA VAL A 532 -8.20 38.69 -154.87
C VAL A 532 -9.11 39.01 -156.04
N ILE A 533 -10.42 39.03 -155.79
CA ILE A 533 -11.38 39.53 -156.77
C ILE A 533 -11.19 41.04 -156.77
N GLY A 534 -10.29 41.49 -157.63
CA GLY A 534 -10.19 42.88 -158.01
C GLY A 534 -11.52 43.33 -158.60
N LYS A 535 -11.78 44.64 -158.55
CA LYS A 535 -12.97 45.25 -159.12
C LYS A 535 -13.20 44.74 -160.56
N ASN A 536 -14.34 44.06 -160.80
CA ASN A 536 -14.88 43.55 -162.09
C ASN A 536 -14.55 42.10 -162.57
N GLY A 537 -14.15 41.15 -161.71
CA GLY A 537 -13.98 39.73 -162.09
C GLY A 537 -15.28 38.88 -162.12
N ILE A 538 -15.37 37.86 -163.00
CA ILE A 538 -16.49 36.87 -163.09
C ILE A 538 -16.04 35.48 -162.59
N VAL A 539 -16.91 34.74 -161.87
CA VAL A 539 -16.65 33.42 -161.26
C VAL A 539 -17.62 32.35 -161.81
N ASN A 540 -17.13 31.14 -162.14
CA ASN A 540 -17.92 29.98 -162.60
C ASN A 540 -17.95 28.87 -161.53
N PHE A 541 -19.10 28.22 -161.29
CA PHE A 541 -19.28 27.19 -160.24
C PHE A 541 -19.68 25.81 -160.85
N ALA A 542 -19.23 24.70 -160.26
CA ALA A 542 -19.47 23.32 -160.73
C ALA A 542 -19.87 22.36 -159.59
N ASP A 543 -20.59 21.28 -159.91
CA ASP A 543 -21.08 20.27 -158.95
C ASP A 543 -19.97 19.56 -158.16
N GLY A 544 -20.24 19.23 -156.90
CA GLY A 544 -19.34 18.53 -155.98
C GLY A 544 -19.83 17.12 -155.61
N THR A 545 -18.97 16.30 -154.99
CA THR A 545 -19.26 14.88 -154.66
C THR A 545 -20.42 14.66 -153.70
N LYS A 546 -20.83 15.67 -152.91
CA LYS A 546 -22.00 15.61 -152.00
C LYS A 546 -23.05 16.70 -152.27
N THR A 547 -22.83 17.54 -153.28
CA THR A 547 -23.65 18.72 -153.56
C THR A 547 -23.81 18.96 -155.06
N ALA A 548 -25.00 19.28 -155.54
CA ALA A 548 -25.26 19.69 -156.91
C ALA A 548 -25.41 21.21 -157.01
N VAL A 549 -24.83 21.82 -158.04
CA VAL A 549 -24.96 23.24 -158.38
C VAL A 549 -25.99 23.38 -159.49
N THR A 550 -27.16 23.90 -159.13
CA THR A 550 -28.25 24.12 -160.06
C THR A 550 -28.57 25.60 -160.15
N TYR A 551 -28.89 26.08 -161.35
CA TYR A 551 -29.37 27.45 -161.50
C TYR A 551 -30.88 27.47 -161.32
N ASN A 552 -31.33 28.21 -160.31
CA ASN A 552 -32.76 28.45 -160.11
C ASN A 552 -33.15 29.70 -160.91
N ALA A 553 -33.82 29.48 -162.04
CA ALA A 553 -34.19 30.54 -162.97
C ALA A 553 -35.15 31.57 -162.35
N ASP A 554 -36.04 31.16 -161.45
CA ASP A 554 -37.03 32.06 -160.86
C ASP A 554 -36.41 33.02 -159.83
N LYS A 555 -35.34 32.59 -159.16
CA LYS A 555 -34.62 33.38 -158.14
C LYS A 555 -33.36 34.05 -158.67
N ASN A 556 -33.01 33.81 -159.93
CA ASN A 556 -31.77 34.26 -160.57
C ASN A 556 -30.52 33.96 -159.72
N ALA A 557 -30.48 32.78 -159.10
CA ALA A 557 -29.43 32.39 -158.15
C ALA A 557 -28.82 31.03 -158.52
N VAL A 558 -27.49 30.94 -158.37
CA VAL A 558 -26.78 29.66 -158.40
C VAL A 558 -26.95 29.02 -157.02
N VAL A 559 -27.69 27.92 -156.96
CA VAL A 559 -27.99 27.19 -155.73
C VAL A 559 -27.11 25.96 -155.68
N VAL A 560 -26.29 25.86 -154.63
CA VAL A 560 -25.53 24.65 -154.33
C VAL A 560 -26.27 23.92 -153.21
N ASP A 561 -26.88 22.78 -153.54
CA ASP A 561 -27.63 21.97 -152.58
C ASP A 561 -27.04 20.55 -152.48
N LEU A 562 -27.43 19.75 -151.49
CA LEU A 562 -26.96 18.39 -151.31
C LEU A 562 -27.43 17.48 -152.45
N ASN A 563 -26.58 16.53 -152.85
CA ASN A 563 -26.96 15.56 -153.86
C ASN A 563 -27.82 14.43 -153.27
N LYS A 564 -28.52 13.73 -154.16
CA LYS A 564 -29.54 12.73 -153.80
C LYS A 564 -29.03 11.66 -152.83
N ASP A 565 -27.82 11.16 -153.02
CA ASP A 565 -27.25 10.12 -152.16
C ASP A 565 -26.94 10.64 -150.74
N THR A 566 -26.49 11.89 -150.65
CA THR A 566 -26.23 12.53 -149.35
C THR A 566 -27.54 12.83 -148.61
N ILE A 567 -28.60 13.20 -149.34
CA ILE A 567 -29.95 13.35 -148.78
C ILE A 567 -30.44 12.01 -148.20
N VAL A 568 -30.26 10.90 -148.92
CA VAL A 568 -30.65 9.56 -148.44
C VAL A 568 -29.86 9.15 -147.18
N GLN A 569 -28.56 9.46 -147.11
CA GLN A 569 -27.77 9.21 -145.89
C GLN A 569 -28.29 10.03 -144.69
N ILE A 570 -28.63 11.30 -144.91
CA ILE A 570 -29.22 12.16 -143.88
C ILE A 570 -30.57 11.60 -143.43
N ASP A 571 -31.42 11.14 -144.35
CA ASP A 571 -32.70 10.52 -144.05
C ASP A 571 -32.56 9.27 -143.16
N ASN A 572 -31.55 8.43 -143.44
CA ASN A 572 -31.25 7.26 -142.60
C ASN A 572 -30.74 7.67 -141.21
N ASN A 573 -29.91 8.70 -141.11
CA ASN A 573 -29.48 9.25 -139.81
C ASN A 573 -30.66 9.87 -139.05
N THR A 574 -31.59 10.54 -139.74
CA THR A 574 -32.82 11.10 -139.16
C THR A 574 -33.75 9.99 -138.65
N LYS A 575 -33.85 8.85 -139.34
CA LYS A 575 -34.55 7.66 -138.83
C LYS A 575 -33.89 7.10 -137.56
N ASN A 576 -32.56 6.98 -137.53
CA ASN A 576 -31.83 6.54 -136.33
C ASN A 576 -31.99 7.53 -135.16
N ILE A 577 -32.04 8.84 -135.45
CA ILE A 577 -32.33 9.88 -134.46
C ILE A 577 -33.78 9.75 -133.95
N ALA A 578 -34.76 9.48 -134.81
CA ALA A 578 -36.14 9.25 -134.40
C ALA A 578 -36.30 7.99 -133.51
N GLU A 579 -35.53 6.92 -133.77
CA GLU A 579 -35.45 5.76 -132.87
C GLU A 579 -34.83 6.12 -131.50
N ASN A 580 -33.77 6.92 -131.48
CA ASN A 580 -33.19 7.43 -130.24
C ASN A 580 -34.12 8.41 -129.50
N THR A 581 -34.89 9.24 -130.20
CA THR A 581 -35.94 10.08 -129.63
C THR A 581 -37.03 9.23 -129.00
N THR A 582 -37.40 8.09 -129.59
CA THR A 582 -38.35 7.15 -129.00
C THR A 582 -37.80 6.51 -127.71
N LYS A 583 -36.51 6.15 -127.68
CA LYS A 583 -35.83 5.65 -126.45
C LYS A 583 -35.70 6.73 -125.37
N ILE A 584 -35.39 7.98 -125.75
CA ILE A 584 -35.31 9.13 -124.85
C ILE A 584 -36.68 9.50 -124.32
N ASN A 585 -37.73 9.44 -125.13
CA ASN A 585 -39.11 9.67 -124.68
C ASN A 585 -39.55 8.58 -123.69
N ASN A 586 -39.20 7.31 -123.90
CA ASN A 586 -39.44 6.24 -122.93
C ASN A 586 -38.65 6.43 -121.61
N LEU A 587 -37.45 7.04 -121.66
CA LEU A 587 -36.70 7.45 -120.47
C LEU A 587 -37.32 8.67 -119.78
N ASN A 588 -37.78 9.67 -120.54
CA ASN A 588 -38.48 10.84 -120.03
C ASN A 588 -39.83 10.46 -119.41
N THR A 589 -40.61 9.54 -120.00
CA THR A 589 -41.82 9.01 -119.37
C THR A 589 -41.52 8.26 -118.06
N ARG A 590 -40.37 7.58 -117.93
CA ARG A 590 -39.93 6.98 -116.66
C ARG A 590 -39.50 8.02 -115.63
N VAL A 591 -38.88 9.12 -116.05
CA VAL A 591 -38.44 10.22 -115.17
C VAL A 591 -39.63 11.12 -114.76
N ASP A 592 -40.58 11.36 -115.65
CA ASP A 592 -41.83 12.08 -115.36
C ASP A 592 -42.75 11.29 -114.42
N ASN A 593 -42.76 9.95 -114.49
CA ASN A 593 -43.41 9.09 -113.49
C ASN A 593 -42.72 9.12 -112.10
N ILE A 594 -41.44 9.52 -112.02
CA ILE A 594 -40.73 9.71 -110.74
C ILE A 594 -40.98 11.11 -110.17
N VAL A 595 -41.18 12.12 -111.02
CA VAL A 595 -41.21 13.53 -110.59
C VAL A 595 -42.61 14.13 -110.51
N ASN A 596 -43.62 13.70 -111.29
CA ASN A 596 -44.95 14.35 -111.28
C ASN A 596 -46.16 13.40 -111.48
N GLY A 597 -46.01 12.08 -111.30
CA GLY A 597 -47.13 11.13 -111.38
C GLY A 597 -47.05 10.04 -110.32
N ASN A 598 -47.49 10.34 -109.09
CA ASN A 598 -47.77 9.38 -108.00
C ASN A 598 -46.63 8.41 -107.58
N GLY A 599 -45.38 8.65 -107.98
CA GLY A 599 -44.23 7.91 -107.51
C GLY A 599 -43.82 8.33 -106.09
N THR A 600 -44.43 7.76 -105.07
CA THR A 600 -43.88 7.83 -103.70
C THR A 600 -42.44 7.31 -103.72
N LEU A 601 -41.47 8.14 -103.34
CA LEU A 601 -40.16 7.63 -102.90
C LEU A 601 -40.44 6.76 -101.68
N ASN A 602 -40.29 5.44 -101.83
CA ASN A 602 -40.62 4.48 -100.79
C ASN A 602 -39.55 4.49 -99.69
N ILE A 603 -39.49 5.57 -98.91
CA ILE A 603 -38.76 5.59 -97.65
C ILE A 603 -39.71 5.01 -96.61
N VAL A 604 -39.60 3.70 -96.39
CA VAL A 604 -40.27 3.03 -95.28
C VAL A 604 -39.45 3.25 -94.01
N GLY A 605 -40.12 3.70 -92.95
CA GLY A 605 -39.55 3.60 -91.61
C GLY A 605 -39.30 2.14 -91.25
N ASP A 606 -38.34 1.89 -90.37
CA ASP A 606 -38.09 0.56 -89.83
C ASP A 606 -38.49 0.57 -88.35
N ASP A 607 -39.68 0.03 -88.10
CA ASP A 607 -40.26 -0.11 -86.76
C ASP A 607 -39.34 -0.91 -85.82
N THR A 608 -38.39 -1.68 -86.36
CA THR A 608 -37.40 -2.43 -85.58
C THR A 608 -36.33 -1.53 -85.00
N THR A 609 -35.85 -0.52 -85.74
CA THR A 609 -34.76 0.40 -85.33
C THR A 609 -35.26 1.71 -84.73
N GLY A 610 -36.56 2.00 -84.87
CA GLY A 610 -37.20 3.19 -84.32
C GLY A 610 -37.17 4.40 -85.25
N VAL A 611 -36.83 4.22 -86.52
CA VAL A 611 -36.89 5.29 -87.54
C VAL A 611 -38.31 5.35 -88.09
N VAL A 612 -38.98 6.48 -87.87
CA VAL A 612 -40.36 6.72 -88.30
C VAL A 612 -40.36 7.70 -89.46
N VAL A 613 -41.15 7.39 -90.50
CA VAL A 613 -41.32 8.24 -91.68
C VAL A 613 -42.80 8.55 -91.85
N GLU A 614 -43.13 9.83 -91.81
CA GLU A 614 -44.50 10.33 -91.95
C GLU A 614 -44.57 11.42 -93.01
N GLN A 615 -45.74 11.66 -93.61
CA GLN A 615 -45.92 12.82 -94.48
C GLN A 615 -45.94 14.11 -93.66
N VAL A 616 -45.27 15.16 -94.15
CA VAL A 616 -45.31 16.48 -93.49
C VAL A 616 -46.75 17.03 -93.45
N ASP A 617 -47.55 16.76 -94.49
CA ASP A 617 -48.99 16.96 -94.52
C ASP A 617 -49.67 15.73 -95.15
N PRO A 618 -50.52 14.98 -94.43
CA PRO A 618 -51.20 13.79 -94.95
C PRO A 618 -52.11 14.03 -96.16
N LYS A 619 -52.42 15.30 -96.48
CA LYS A 619 -53.31 15.70 -97.57
C LYS A 619 -52.56 16.34 -98.75
N ASP A 620 -51.25 16.58 -98.65
CA ASP A 620 -50.44 17.22 -99.70
C ASP A 620 -49.03 16.61 -99.79
N ALA A 621 -48.86 15.69 -100.75
CA ALA A 621 -47.61 14.97 -100.97
C ALA A 621 -46.44 15.85 -101.46
N SER A 622 -46.70 17.09 -101.92
CA SER A 622 -45.65 18.00 -102.41
C SER A 622 -44.81 18.65 -101.29
N LYS A 623 -45.29 18.56 -100.05
CA LYS A 623 -44.64 19.13 -98.85
C LYS A 623 -43.49 18.27 -98.30
N GLY A 624 -43.30 17.07 -98.83
CA GLY A 624 -42.22 16.15 -98.46
C GLY A 624 -42.56 15.19 -97.31
N LEU A 625 -41.60 14.31 -97.01
CA LEU A 625 -41.65 13.35 -95.89
C LEU A 625 -40.83 13.88 -94.71
N LYS A 626 -41.32 13.71 -93.48
CA LYS A 626 -40.58 13.93 -92.24
C LYS A 626 -39.98 12.59 -91.80
N VAL A 627 -38.66 12.55 -91.64
CA VAL A 627 -37.96 11.42 -91.00
C VAL A 627 -37.62 11.81 -89.57
N SER A 628 -38.08 11.03 -88.60
CA SER A 628 -37.84 11.24 -87.17
C SER A 628 -37.52 9.93 -86.45
N LEU A 629 -37.15 10.03 -85.19
CA LEU A 629 -37.04 8.88 -84.29
C LEU A 629 -38.36 8.73 -83.53
N GLY A 630 -38.84 7.49 -83.37
CA GLY A 630 -39.99 7.17 -82.55
C GLY A 630 -39.65 7.13 -81.06
N ASP A 631 -40.65 6.78 -80.23
CA ASP A 631 -40.52 6.76 -78.76
C ASP A 631 -39.48 5.75 -78.23
N THR A 632 -39.06 4.80 -79.06
CA THR A 632 -38.00 3.84 -78.76
C THR A 632 -37.07 3.68 -79.94
N ILE A 633 -35.77 3.82 -79.69
CA ILE A 633 -34.69 3.64 -80.66
C ILE A 633 -33.94 2.35 -80.30
N LYS A 634 -33.67 1.50 -81.29
CA LYS A 634 -32.88 0.28 -81.09
C LYS A 634 -31.59 0.30 -81.90
N ALA A 635 -30.46 0.09 -81.21
CA ALA A 635 -29.14 -0.07 -81.80
C ALA A 635 -28.57 -1.44 -81.38
N GLY A 636 -28.79 -2.46 -82.21
CA GLY A 636 -28.57 -3.86 -81.81
C GLY A 636 -29.53 -4.27 -80.71
N ASP A 637 -29.01 -4.88 -79.63
CA ASP A 637 -29.81 -5.29 -78.47
C ASP A 637 -30.13 -4.13 -77.51
N VAL A 638 -29.43 -3.00 -77.62
CA VAL A 638 -29.64 -1.83 -76.75
C VAL A 638 -30.84 -1.02 -77.22
N SER A 639 -31.78 -0.78 -76.32
CA SER A 639 -32.99 0.03 -76.57
C SER A 639 -32.98 1.28 -75.70
N ILE A 640 -33.16 2.45 -76.32
CA ILE A 640 -33.21 3.76 -75.67
C ILE A 640 -34.59 4.34 -75.93
N GLY A 641 -35.38 4.60 -74.89
CA GLY A 641 -36.73 5.12 -75.10
C GLY A 641 -37.57 5.28 -73.85
N THR A 642 -38.79 5.77 -74.06
CA THR A 642 -39.81 5.88 -73.02
C THR A 642 -40.70 4.65 -73.05
N LYS A 643 -40.40 3.65 -72.22
CA LYS A 643 -41.31 2.53 -71.96
C LYS A 643 -42.15 2.91 -70.74
N ASP A 644 -43.47 2.93 -70.90
CA ASP A 644 -44.43 3.26 -69.82
C ASP A 644 -44.22 4.65 -69.18
N GLY A 645 -43.76 5.63 -69.97
CA GLY A 645 -43.60 7.03 -69.52
C GLY A 645 -42.29 7.36 -68.80
N ALA A 646 -41.37 6.40 -68.63
CA ALA A 646 -40.04 6.63 -68.04
C ALA A 646 -38.92 6.49 -69.09
N SER A 647 -38.06 7.50 -69.20
CA SER A 647 -36.86 7.47 -70.07
C SER A 647 -35.84 6.46 -69.54
N THR A 648 -35.70 5.32 -70.20
CA THR A 648 -34.80 4.22 -69.76
C THR A 648 -33.89 3.75 -70.89
N ILE A 649 -32.74 3.19 -70.51
CA ILE A 649 -31.82 2.47 -71.40
C ILE A 649 -31.82 1.01 -70.97
N THR A 650 -32.23 0.12 -71.89
CA THR A 650 -32.37 -1.33 -71.63
C THR A 650 -31.57 -2.14 -72.66
N GLY A 651 -31.36 -3.44 -72.40
CA GLY A 651 -30.59 -4.33 -73.30
C GLY A 651 -29.07 -4.37 -73.05
N LEU A 652 -28.60 -3.72 -71.98
CA LEU A 652 -27.23 -3.87 -71.49
C LEU A 652 -27.04 -5.25 -70.82
N THR A 653 -25.94 -5.94 -71.12
CA THR A 653 -25.68 -7.32 -70.65
C THR A 653 -24.97 -7.40 -69.28
N ASN A 654 -24.43 -6.29 -68.77
CA ASN A 654 -23.81 -6.20 -67.45
C ASN A 654 -24.86 -6.05 -66.35
N THR A 655 -25.58 -7.13 -66.01
CA THR A 655 -26.72 -7.09 -65.08
C THR A 655 -26.41 -7.42 -63.63
N THR A 656 -25.22 -7.96 -63.33
CA THR A 656 -24.81 -8.39 -61.98
C THR A 656 -23.49 -7.74 -61.56
N TRP A 657 -23.36 -7.39 -60.28
CA TRP A 657 -22.12 -6.79 -59.75
C TRP A 657 -21.02 -7.85 -59.57
N ASP A 658 -19.89 -7.68 -60.24
CA ASP A 658 -18.66 -8.48 -60.07
C ASP A 658 -17.48 -7.51 -59.86
N PRO A 659 -16.91 -7.44 -58.64
CA PRO A 659 -15.86 -6.48 -58.31
C PRO A 659 -14.54 -6.75 -59.05
N THR A 660 -14.39 -7.89 -59.72
CA THR A 660 -13.16 -8.26 -60.45
C THR A 660 -13.20 -7.92 -61.95
N LYS A 661 -14.37 -7.51 -62.48
CA LYS A 661 -14.58 -7.23 -63.90
C LYS A 661 -15.06 -5.81 -64.18
N VAL A 662 -14.59 -4.85 -63.38
CA VAL A 662 -14.92 -3.43 -63.55
C VAL A 662 -14.16 -2.86 -64.75
N GLN A 663 -14.89 -2.25 -65.69
CA GLN A 663 -14.32 -1.52 -66.82
C GLN A 663 -14.69 -0.06 -66.69
N ALA A 664 -13.68 0.82 -66.75
CA ALA A 664 -13.91 2.26 -66.79
C ALA A 664 -14.68 2.65 -68.07
N ASP A 665 -15.39 3.78 -67.99
CA ASP A 665 -16.10 4.41 -69.12
C ASP A 665 -17.24 3.57 -69.74
N ARG A 666 -17.89 2.69 -68.94
CA ARG A 666 -19.12 1.97 -69.31
C ARG A 666 -20.29 2.28 -68.37
N ALA A 667 -21.51 2.32 -68.90
CA ALA A 667 -22.72 2.51 -68.11
C ALA A 667 -23.02 1.28 -67.22
N ALA A 668 -23.34 1.50 -65.94
CA ALA A 668 -23.78 0.46 -65.02
C ALA A 668 -25.31 0.25 -65.10
N THR A 669 -25.79 -0.98 -64.91
CA THR A 669 -27.23 -1.27 -64.85
C THR A 669 -27.79 -1.09 -63.43
N GLU A 670 -29.10 -0.83 -63.30
CA GLU A 670 -29.78 -0.78 -61.99
C GLU A 670 -29.64 -2.09 -61.21
N GLY A 671 -29.53 -3.24 -61.90
CA GLY A 671 -29.21 -4.53 -61.29
C GLY A 671 -27.85 -4.55 -60.60
N GLN A 672 -26.80 -4.03 -61.27
CA GLN A 672 -25.48 -3.89 -60.66
C GLN A 672 -25.48 -2.92 -59.47
N LEU A 673 -26.21 -1.81 -59.57
CA LEU A 673 -26.33 -0.86 -58.46
C LEU A 673 -27.09 -1.48 -57.27
N LYS A 674 -28.14 -2.26 -57.53
CA LYS A 674 -28.91 -2.99 -56.51
C LYS A 674 -28.06 -4.07 -55.84
N ASP A 675 -27.28 -4.83 -56.59
CA ASP A 675 -26.37 -5.84 -56.05
C ASP A 675 -25.26 -5.20 -55.21
N ALA A 676 -24.65 -4.11 -55.69
CA ALA A 676 -23.66 -3.35 -54.94
C ALA A 676 -24.26 -2.75 -53.65
N LEU A 677 -25.46 -2.20 -53.71
CA LEU A 677 -26.19 -1.70 -52.54
C LEU A 677 -26.58 -2.83 -51.57
N GLY A 678 -26.92 -4.02 -52.09
CA GLY A 678 -27.18 -5.22 -51.29
C GLY A 678 -25.95 -5.69 -50.51
N GLN A 679 -24.77 -5.66 -51.13
CA GLN A 679 -23.50 -5.95 -50.44
C GLN A 679 -23.21 -4.92 -49.35
N VAL A 680 -23.44 -3.63 -49.61
CA VAL A 680 -23.26 -2.55 -48.62
C VAL A 680 -24.25 -2.68 -47.45
N ASN A 681 -25.52 -3.00 -47.70
CA ASN A 681 -26.51 -3.22 -46.63
C ASN A 681 -26.23 -4.47 -45.80
N GLY A 682 -25.56 -5.49 -46.36
CA GLY A 682 -25.09 -6.67 -45.63
C GLY A 682 -23.89 -6.39 -44.69
N LEU A 683 -23.14 -5.31 -44.92
CA LEU A 683 -22.02 -4.86 -44.08
C LEU A 683 -22.48 -4.07 -42.85
N VAL A 684 -23.76 -3.67 -42.78
CA VAL A 684 -24.36 -2.94 -41.64
C VAL A 684 -25.34 -3.84 -40.87
N THR A 685 -24.88 -4.98 -40.38
CA THR A 685 -25.64 -5.72 -39.36
C THR A 685 -25.59 -4.97 -38.04
N PRO A 686 -26.73 -4.66 -37.37
CA PRO A 686 -26.71 -4.16 -35.99
C PRO A 686 -25.93 -5.16 -35.12
N THR A 687 -24.99 -4.65 -34.32
CA THR A 687 -24.25 -5.50 -33.37
C THR A 687 -25.25 -6.08 -32.37
N LYS A 688 -25.59 -7.37 -32.49
CA LYS A 688 -26.48 -8.04 -31.55
C LYS A 688 -25.70 -8.46 -30.32
N ILE A 689 -25.87 -7.72 -29.22
CA ILE A 689 -25.33 -8.09 -27.91
C ILE A 689 -26.40 -8.90 -27.18
N THR A 690 -26.14 -10.18 -26.92
CA THR A 690 -27.00 -11.03 -26.09
C THR A 690 -26.37 -11.19 -24.72
N GLY A 691 -27.15 -10.96 -23.67
CA GLY A 691 -26.78 -11.31 -22.32
C GLY A 691 -26.78 -12.83 -22.10
N ASP A 692 -26.03 -13.30 -21.11
CA ASP A 692 -26.08 -14.68 -20.64
C ASP A 692 -26.90 -14.78 -19.33
N GLY A 693 -26.77 -15.88 -18.59
CA GLY A 693 -27.44 -16.05 -17.31
C GLY A 693 -27.09 -15.01 -16.24
N ASN A 694 -26.04 -14.21 -16.41
CA ASN A 694 -25.55 -13.21 -15.45
C ASN A 694 -25.63 -11.77 -15.96
N ILE A 695 -25.54 -11.56 -17.27
CA ILE A 695 -25.57 -10.24 -17.90
C ILE A 695 -26.95 -10.00 -18.50
N GLN A 696 -27.61 -8.93 -18.09
CA GLN A 696 -28.79 -8.39 -18.74
C GLN A 696 -28.37 -7.34 -19.76
N VAL A 697 -29.00 -7.37 -20.94
CA VAL A 697 -28.80 -6.37 -21.99
C VAL A 697 -30.15 -5.70 -22.27
N LYS A 698 -30.19 -4.38 -22.14
CA LYS A 698 -31.33 -3.54 -22.50
C LYS A 698 -30.94 -2.64 -23.67
N GLU A 699 -31.62 -2.79 -24.80
CA GLU A 699 -31.46 -1.91 -25.97
C GLU A 699 -32.22 -0.60 -25.74
N ASN A 700 -31.51 0.52 -25.77
CA ASN A 700 -32.07 1.87 -25.57
C ASN A 700 -32.15 2.68 -26.89
N GLY A 701 -31.59 2.16 -27.98
CA GLY A 701 -31.54 2.81 -29.27
C GLY A 701 -30.62 2.08 -30.26
N LYS A 702 -30.48 2.63 -31.47
CA LYS A 702 -29.66 2.02 -32.53
C LYS A 702 -28.19 2.02 -32.12
N ASN A 703 -27.66 0.83 -31.80
CA ASN A 703 -26.31 0.64 -31.24
C ASN A 703 -26.11 1.29 -29.84
N ASP A 704 -27.18 1.44 -29.06
CA ASP A 704 -27.13 1.90 -27.67
C ASP A 704 -27.69 0.82 -26.74
N PHE A 705 -26.84 0.29 -25.87
CA PHE A 705 -27.16 -0.82 -24.96
C PHE A 705 -26.76 -0.47 -23.54
N SER A 706 -27.69 -0.60 -22.60
CA SER A 706 -27.36 -0.70 -21.18
C SER A 706 -27.12 -2.16 -20.81
N LEU A 707 -25.91 -2.44 -20.31
CA LEU A 707 -25.59 -3.71 -19.69
C LEU A 707 -25.74 -3.59 -18.18
N SER A 708 -26.43 -4.53 -17.56
CA SER A 708 -26.53 -4.66 -16.12
C SER A 708 -26.32 -6.11 -15.69
N LEU A 709 -25.96 -6.32 -14.43
CA LEU A 709 -25.87 -7.67 -13.87
C LEU A 709 -27.23 -8.14 -13.37
N ASN A 710 -27.48 -9.44 -13.45
CA ASN A 710 -28.64 -10.07 -12.81
C ASN A 710 -28.55 -9.91 -11.28
N LYS A 711 -29.72 -9.81 -10.64
CA LYS A 711 -29.82 -9.77 -9.17
C LYS A 711 -29.22 -11.01 -8.51
N GLU A 712 -29.34 -12.15 -9.19
CA GLU A 712 -28.71 -13.40 -8.81
C GLU A 712 -27.65 -13.75 -9.85
N LEU A 713 -26.41 -13.90 -9.40
CA LEU A 713 -25.29 -14.30 -10.24
C LEU A 713 -25.06 -15.80 -10.08
N LYS A 714 -25.13 -16.53 -11.20
CA LYS A 714 -24.76 -17.93 -11.30
C LYS A 714 -23.24 -18.03 -11.45
N VAL A 715 -22.57 -18.54 -10.43
CA VAL A 715 -21.12 -18.78 -10.44
C VAL A 715 -20.87 -20.27 -10.35
N GLU A 716 -20.36 -20.87 -11.42
CA GLU A 716 -20.20 -22.33 -11.49
C GLU A 716 -18.94 -22.84 -10.77
N ASN A 717 -17.82 -22.12 -10.88
CA ASN A 717 -16.54 -22.55 -10.27
C ASN A 717 -16.10 -21.65 -9.12
N SER A 718 -15.80 -20.39 -9.41
CA SER A 718 -15.25 -19.48 -8.41
C SER A 718 -15.44 -18.01 -8.78
N ILE A 719 -15.52 -17.17 -7.76
CA ILE A 719 -15.38 -15.72 -7.93
C ILE A 719 -13.93 -15.36 -7.64
N SER A 720 -13.22 -14.79 -8.62
CA SER A 720 -11.88 -14.27 -8.43
C SER A 720 -11.85 -12.77 -8.75
N VAL A 721 -11.24 -11.97 -7.87
CA VAL A 721 -11.09 -10.52 -8.03
C VAL A 721 -9.60 -10.19 -7.98
N GLY A 722 -9.08 -9.60 -9.05
CA GLY A 722 -7.67 -9.22 -9.12
C GLY A 722 -6.68 -10.40 -9.04
N GLY A 723 -7.07 -11.58 -9.54
CA GLY A 723 -6.24 -12.79 -9.52
C GLY A 723 -6.35 -13.62 -8.23
N ASN A 724 -7.05 -13.13 -7.21
CA ASN A 724 -7.30 -13.84 -5.97
C ASN A 724 -8.70 -14.45 -5.96
N THR A 725 -8.84 -15.69 -5.51
CA THR A 725 -10.13 -16.38 -5.43
C THR A 725 -10.80 -16.11 -4.08
N TYR A 726 -12.06 -15.67 -4.11
CA TYR A 726 -12.83 -15.28 -2.92
C TYR A 726 -13.94 -16.26 -2.55
N ILE A 727 -14.54 -16.91 -3.55
CA ILE A 727 -15.60 -17.90 -3.36
C ILE A 727 -15.31 -19.06 -4.29
N THR A 728 -15.37 -20.29 -3.78
CA THR A 728 -15.34 -21.54 -4.55
C THR A 728 -16.54 -22.41 -4.18
N ASN A 729 -16.70 -23.53 -4.88
CA ASN A 729 -17.64 -24.59 -4.47
C ASN A 729 -17.30 -25.24 -3.11
N GLU A 730 -16.10 -25.00 -2.57
CA GLU A 730 -15.66 -25.48 -1.26
C GLU A 730 -15.92 -24.46 -0.14
N GLY A 731 -16.21 -23.20 -0.46
CA GLY A 731 -16.56 -22.18 0.52
C GLY A 731 -15.99 -20.78 0.24
N ILE A 732 -15.85 -20.00 1.30
CA ILE A 732 -15.38 -18.60 1.25
C ILE A 732 -13.89 -18.55 1.60
N ASN A 733 -13.08 -17.93 0.75
CA ASN A 733 -11.68 -17.59 1.01
C ASN A 733 -11.51 -16.07 1.03
N ALA A 734 -11.49 -15.46 2.21
CA ALA A 734 -11.36 -14.01 2.33
C ALA A 734 -9.93 -13.49 2.11
N ASN A 735 -8.95 -14.31 1.69
CA ASN A 735 -7.56 -13.89 1.46
C ASN A 735 -6.97 -13.07 2.62
N ASN A 736 -7.12 -13.59 3.84
CA ASN A 736 -6.69 -12.95 5.10
C ASN A 736 -7.44 -11.64 5.46
N GLN A 737 -8.57 -11.35 4.81
CA GLN A 737 -9.43 -10.22 5.16
C GLN A 737 -10.51 -10.61 6.16
N VAL A 738 -10.95 -9.64 6.97
CA VAL A 738 -12.04 -9.83 7.93
C VAL A 738 -13.39 -9.76 7.21
N ILE A 739 -14.24 -10.76 7.44
CA ILE A 739 -15.64 -10.76 6.98
C ILE A 739 -16.49 -10.07 8.05
N GLN A 740 -17.09 -8.94 7.70
CA GLN A 740 -17.94 -8.13 8.60
C GLN A 740 -19.42 -8.32 8.26
N ASN A 741 -20.31 -7.91 9.18
CA ASN A 741 -21.77 -8.01 9.03
C ASN A 741 -22.31 -9.45 8.88
N VAL A 742 -21.62 -10.43 9.49
CA VAL A 742 -22.13 -11.79 9.65
C VAL A 742 -23.22 -11.76 10.72
N GLY A 743 -24.43 -12.21 10.38
CA GLY A 743 -25.53 -12.30 11.34
C GLY A 743 -25.34 -13.43 12.35
N GLU A 744 -25.84 -13.22 13.57
CA GLU A 744 -25.84 -14.26 14.60
C GLU A 744 -26.96 -15.27 14.37
N SER A 745 -26.68 -16.53 14.68
CA SER A 745 -27.61 -17.66 14.57
C SER A 745 -27.42 -18.60 15.76
N ASP A 746 -28.46 -19.32 16.17
CA ASP A 746 -28.36 -20.29 17.28
C ASP A 746 -27.21 -21.30 17.06
N LEU A 747 -26.45 -21.55 18.13
CA LEU A 747 -25.34 -22.51 18.13
C LEU A 747 -25.89 -23.94 18.27
N VAL A 748 -26.34 -24.51 17.15
CA VAL A 748 -26.86 -25.88 17.08
C VAL A 748 -25.89 -26.81 16.35
N SER A 749 -25.81 -28.07 16.80
CA SER A 749 -24.97 -29.09 16.15
C SER A 749 -25.43 -29.34 14.70
N GLY A 750 -24.48 -29.44 13.77
CA GLY A 750 -24.75 -29.64 12.33
C GLY A 750 -25.05 -28.35 11.54
N SER A 751 -25.02 -27.18 12.18
CA SER A 751 -25.12 -25.89 11.50
C SER A 751 -23.89 -25.62 10.63
N HIS A 752 -24.10 -25.06 9.44
CA HIS A 752 -23.06 -24.61 8.52
C HIS A 752 -22.93 -23.08 8.50
N ASN A 753 -23.58 -22.39 9.44
CA ASN A 753 -23.53 -20.94 9.54
C ASN A 753 -22.16 -20.50 10.10
N ALA A 754 -21.65 -19.38 9.59
CA ALA A 754 -20.46 -18.76 10.16
C ALA A 754 -20.77 -18.20 11.56
N ALA A 755 -19.98 -18.58 12.56
CA ALA A 755 -20.09 -18.02 13.90
C ALA A 755 -19.49 -16.61 13.93
N THR A 756 -20.18 -15.67 14.56
CA THR A 756 -19.62 -14.32 14.78
C THR A 756 -18.57 -14.37 15.90
N VAL A 757 -17.66 -13.40 15.90
CA VAL A 757 -16.66 -13.26 16.98
C VAL A 757 -17.35 -13.09 18.34
N ASN A 758 -18.48 -12.39 18.39
CA ASN A 758 -19.25 -12.17 19.62
C ASN A 758 -19.79 -13.50 20.20
N GLN A 759 -20.25 -14.41 19.36
CA GLN A 759 -20.68 -15.76 19.80
C GLN A 759 -19.51 -16.57 20.35
N VAL A 760 -18.33 -16.51 19.71
CA VAL A 760 -17.13 -17.20 20.20
C VAL A 760 -16.64 -16.62 21.53
N VAL A 761 -16.67 -15.29 21.68
CA VAL A 761 -16.31 -14.62 22.94
C VAL A 761 -17.26 -15.02 24.05
N THR A 762 -18.57 -15.06 23.78
CA THR A 762 -19.58 -15.49 24.75
C THR A 762 -19.30 -16.92 25.25
N VAL A 763 -19.07 -17.87 24.34
CA VAL A 763 -18.73 -19.26 24.69
C VAL A 763 -17.41 -19.31 25.47
N ARG A 764 -16.41 -18.51 25.09
CA ARG A 764 -15.11 -18.45 25.77
C ARG A 764 -15.23 -17.93 27.20
N ASP A 765 -16.08 -16.94 27.44
CA ASP A 765 -16.32 -16.38 28.77
C ASP A 765 -17.12 -17.34 29.66
N GLU A 766 -18.12 -18.05 29.11
CA GLU A 766 -18.85 -19.11 29.82
C GLU A 766 -17.92 -20.28 30.18
N LEU A 767 -17.05 -20.69 29.25
CA LEU A 767 -16.07 -21.73 29.48
C LEU A 767 -15.06 -21.30 30.56
N GLN A 768 -14.59 -20.06 30.53
CA GLN A 768 -13.67 -19.53 31.55
C GLN A 768 -14.32 -19.57 32.94
N LYS A 769 -15.58 -19.15 33.07
CA LYS A 769 -16.34 -19.27 34.33
C LYS A 769 -16.41 -20.72 34.82
N SER A 770 -16.66 -21.67 33.91
CA SER A 770 -16.67 -23.09 34.26
C SER A 770 -15.30 -23.58 34.73
N ILE A 771 -14.21 -23.13 34.10
CA ILE A 771 -12.83 -23.46 34.51
C ILE A 771 -12.53 -22.91 35.90
N ASP A 772 -12.91 -21.66 36.17
CA ASP A 772 -12.69 -21.00 37.47
C ASP A 772 -13.46 -21.70 38.59
N ASN A 773 -14.68 -22.14 38.33
CA ASN A 773 -15.49 -22.92 39.26
C ASN A 773 -14.81 -24.27 39.58
N VAL A 774 -14.38 -25.01 38.56
CA VAL A 774 -13.67 -26.29 38.75
C VAL A 774 -12.35 -26.10 39.50
N ALA A 775 -11.60 -25.04 39.20
CA ALA A 775 -10.37 -24.70 39.92
C ALA A 775 -10.65 -24.45 41.41
N SER A 776 -11.72 -23.70 41.71
CA SER A 776 -12.14 -23.40 43.08
C SER A 776 -12.56 -24.65 43.86
N GLU A 777 -13.35 -25.53 43.25
CA GLU A 777 -13.71 -26.83 43.84
C GLU A 777 -12.48 -27.72 44.06
N THR A 778 -11.54 -27.73 43.12
CA THR A 778 -10.29 -28.50 43.23
C THR A 778 -9.41 -27.99 44.38
N MET A 779 -9.34 -26.67 44.58
CA MET A 779 -8.63 -26.07 45.71
C MET A 779 -9.31 -26.42 47.05
N ASN A 780 -10.63 -26.38 47.12
CA ASN A 780 -11.39 -26.77 48.32
C ASN A 780 -11.15 -28.25 48.67
N ASN A 781 -11.21 -29.13 47.67
CA ASN A 781 -10.91 -30.54 47.85
C ASN A 781 -9.47 -30.77 48.30
N SER A 782 -8.49 -30.05 47.73
CA SER A 782 -7.08 -30.12 48.14
C SER A 782 -6.88 -29.73 49.61
N GLN A 783 -7.57 -28.67 50.07
CA GLN A 783 -7.54 -28.27 51.48
C GLN A 783 -8.19 -29.31 52.40
N GLN A 784 -9.33 -29.88 52.00
CA GLN A 784 -9.98 -30.95 52.77
C GLN A 784 -9.12 -32.22 52.85
N ILE A 785 -8.48 -32.62 51.75
CA ILE A 785 -7.54 -33.76 51.71
C ILE A 785 -6.33 -33.50 52.61
N SER A 786 -5.81 -32.27 52.65
CA SER A 786 -4.68 -31.91 53.53
C SER A 786 -5.06 -31.96 55.00
N ARG A 787 -6.27 -31.52 55.36
CA ARG A 787 -6.82 -31.64 56.73
C ARG A 787 -6.99 -33.10 57.12
N LEU A 788 -7.60 -33.90 56.25
CA LEU A 788 -7.75 -35.35 56.47
C LEU A 788 -6.39 -36.03 56.67
N GLY A 789 -5.38 -35.67 55.87
CA GLY A 789 -4.02 -36.17 56.05
C GLY A 789 -3.41 -35.84 57.42
N THR A 790 -3.75 -34.66 57.97
CA THR A 790 -3.31 -34.24 59.30
C THR A 790 -4.06 -34.97 60.41
N GLU A 791 -5.39 -35.11 60.29
CA GLU A 791 -6.22 -35.89 61.22
C GLU A 791 -5.77 -37.35 61.29
N VAL A 792 -5.46 -37.98 60.16
CA VAL A 792 -4.93 -39.35 60.12
C VAL A 792 -3.59 -39.45 60.87
N ASN A 793 -2.68 -38.48 60.70
CA ASN A 793 -1.40 -38.48 61.43
C ASN A 793 -1.62 -38.35 62.95
N LYS A 794 -2.58 -37.51 63.38
CA LYS A 794 -2.96 -37.34 64.79
C LYS A 794 -3.51 -38.62 65.39
N VAL A 795 -4.43 -39.30 64.71
CA VAL A 795 -4.98 -40.59 65.14
C VAL A 795 -3.87 -41.63 65.28
N ALA A 796 -2.93 -41.69 64.34
CA ALA A 796 -1.80 -42.60 64.42
C ALA A 796 -0.87 -42.30 65.62
N ALA A 797 -0.60 -41.03 65.92
CA ALA A 797 0.18 -40.62 67.10
C ALA A 797 -0.55 -40.99 68.41
N GLY A 798 -1.87 -40.80 68.47
CA GLY A 798 -2.71 -41.20 69.61
C GLY A 798 -2.72 -42.71 69.84
N ALA A 799 -2.82 -43.50 68.78
CA ALA A 799 -2.69 -44.95 68.83
C ALA A 799 -1.32 -45.39 69.34
N ALA A 800 -0.24 -44.76 68.87
CA ALA A 800 1.12 -45.04 69.35
C ALA A 800 1.29 -44.69 70.85
N ALA A 801 0.67 -43.60 71.32
CA ALA A 801 0.71 -43.20 72.72
C ALA A 801 -0.04 -44.19 73.63
N LEU A 802 -1.21 -44.67 73.20
CA LEU A 802 -1.97 -45.70 73.89
C LEU A 802 -1.22 -47.04 73.97
N ALA A 803 -0.48 -47.40 72.93
CA ALA A 803 0.33 -48.62 72.89
C ALA A 803 1.53 -48.59 73.85
N ALA A 804 2.01 -47.40 74.23
CA ALA A 804 3.11 -47.23 75.18
C ALA A 804 2.68 -47.41 76.65
N LEU A 805 1.39 -47.65 76.93
CA LEU A 805 0.88 -47.81 78.29
C LEU A 805 1.09 -49.24 78.79
N HIS A 806 1.83 -49.36 79.89
CA HIS A 806 2.07 -50.64 80.55
C HIS A 806 1.77 -50.56 82.05
N PRO A 807 1.05 -51.54 82.62
CA PRO A 807 0.84 -51.63 84.07
C PRO A 807 2.11 -52.10 84.77
N LEU A 808 2.24 -51.75 86.04
CA LEU A 808 3.26 -52.32 86.93
C LEU A 808 2.91 -53.78 87.29
N ASP A 809 3.88 -54.48 87.87
CA ASP A 809 3.67 -55.83 88.38
C ASP A 809 2.56 -55.86 89.45
N PHE A 810 1.87 -57.00 89.57
CA PHE A 810 0.76 -57.14 90.50
C PHE A 810 1.24 -57.10 91.96
N ASP A 811 0.58 -56.28 92.78
CA ASP A 811 0.68 -56.29 94.24
C ASP A 811 -0.71 -56.49 94.84
N SER A 812 -0.85 -57.43 95.79
CA SER A 812 -2.11 -57.74 96.47
C SER A 812 -2.71 -56.55 97.25
N ASN A 813 -1.87 -55.61 97.70
CA ASN A 813 -2.30 -54.43 98.44
C ASN A 813 -2.57 -53.22 97.52
N GLU A 814 -2.05 -53.24 96.29
CA GLU A 814 -2.14 -52.13 95.33
C GLU A 814 -2.74 -52.64 94.00
N LYS A 815 -4.07 -52.73 93.97
CA LYS A 815 -4.83 -53.34 92.85
C LYS A 815 -5.07 -52.39 91.67
N LEU A 816 -4.79 -51.10 91.80
CA LEU A 816 -5.02 -50.07 90.79
C LEU A 816 -3.69 -49.42 90.40
N THR A 817 -3.42 -49.31 89.10
CA THR A 817 -2.22 -48.67 88.56
C THR A 817 -2.59 -47.65 87.49
N PHE A 818 -1.90 -46.51 87.47
CA PHE A 818 -1.97 -45.54 86.39
C PHE A 818 -0.68 -45.54 85.57
N ALA A 819 -0.79 -45.39 84.25
CA ALA A 819 0.34 -45.23 83.37
C ALA A 819 0.14 -44.03 82.45
N VAL A 820 1.25 -43.44 82.01
CA VAL A 820 1.29 -42.36 81.03
C VAL A 820 2.19 -42.78 79.88
N GLY A 821 1.70 -42.64 78.66
CA GLY A 821 2.40 -43.00 77.42
C GLY A 821 2.52 -41.78 76.52
N MET A 822 3.58 -41.72 75.71
CA MET A 822 3.73 -40.71 74.67
C MET A 822 3.98 -41.40 73.35
N GLY A 823 3.35 -40.90 72.28
CA GLY A 823 3.45 -41.44 70.93
C GLY A 823 3.63 -40.33 69.92
N ALA A 824 4.35 -40.64 68.84
CA ALA A 824 4.58 -39.70 67.75
C ALA A 824 4.45 -40.42 66.41
N TYR A 825 3.85 -39.76 65.42
CA TYR A 825 3.78 -40.24 64.04
C TYR A 825 3.90 -39.07 63.07
N LYS A 826 4.93 -39.12 62.20
CA LYS A 826 5.37 -37.99 61.36
C LYS A 826 5.59 -36.72 62.20
N SER A 827 4.86 -35.63 61.91
CA SER A 827 4.96 -34.34 62.59
C SER A 827 4.03 -34.19 63.79
N GLU A 828 3.21 -35.21 64.10
CA GLU A 828 2.20 -35.15 65.17
C GLU A 828 2.63 -35.97 66.38
N THR A 829 2.24 -35.51 67.56
CA THR A 829 2.51 -36.17 68.84
C THR A 829 1.25 -36.23 69.68
N ALA A 830 1.13 -37.25 70.54
CA ALA A 830 0.03 -37.41 71.47
C ALA A 830 0.54 -37.99 72.78
N ALA A 831 -0.16 -37.68 73.87
CA ALA A 831 0.02 -38.34 75.16
C ALA A 831 -1.17 -39.25 75.43
N ALA A 832 -1.01 -40.28 76.25
CA ALA A 832 -2.09 -41.13 76.68
C ALA A 832 -1.99 -41.40 78.17
N ILE A 833 -3.15 -41.59 78.81
CA ILE A 833 -3.26 -41.91 80.23
C ILE A 833 -4.12 -43.17 80.33
N GLY A 834 -3.63 -44.17 81.06
CA GLY A 834 -4.31 -45.44 81.28
C GLY A 834 -4.46 -45.78 82.76
N ALA A 835 -5.56 -46.42 83.11
CA ALA A 835 -5.82 -47.02 84.40
C ALA A 835 -5.98 -48.53 84.24
N PHE A 836 -5.33 -49.29 85.12
CA PHE A 836 -5.29 -50.75 85.11
C PHE A 836 -5.72 -51.27 86.47
N TYR A 837 -6.76 -52.10 86.52
CA TYR A 837 -7.27 -52.70 87.75
C TYR A 837 -7.11 -54.22 87.73
N ARG A 838 -6.42 -54.77 88.73
CA ARG A 838 -6.18 -56.21 88.88
C ARG A 838 -6.81 -56.70 90.19
N PRO A 839 -8.00 -57.33 90.17
CA PRO A 839 -8.60 -57.87 91.39
C PRO A 839 -7.76 -59.01 92.02
N ASN A 840 -7.03 -59.77 91.17
CA ASN A 840 -6.08 -60.82 91.52
C ASN A 840 -4.94 -60.88 90.46
N ASN A 841 -3.97 -61.79 90.61
CA ASN A 841 -2.82 -61.89 89.69
C ASN A 841 -3.20 -62.39 88.27
N ASP A 842 -4.39 -62.97 88.12
CA ASP A 842 -4.81 -63.69 86.92
C ASP A 842 -5.74 -62.89 86.02
N ILE A 843 -6.35 -61.82 86.54
CA ILE A 843 -7.32 -60.99 85.81
C ILE A 843 -6.88 -59.52 85.87
N MET A 844 -6.90 -58.85 84.72
CA MET A 844 -6.67 -57.41 84.62
C MET A 844 -7.73 -56.75 83.74
N PHE A 845 -8.33 -55.68 84.24
CA PHE A 845 -9.11 -54.72 83.47
C PHE A 845 -8.22 -53.51 83.14
N ASN A 846 -8.34 -52.98 81.93
CA ASN A 846 -7.66 -51.75 81.53
C ASN A 846 -8.61 -50.79 80.82
N PHE A 847 -8.37 -49.50 81.02
CA PHE A 847 -9.03 -48.40 80.32
C PHE A 847 -8.01 -47.30 80.07
N ALA A 848 -7.92 -46.76 78.85
CA ALA A 848 -7.03 -45.65 78.56
C ALA A 848 -7.60 -44.66 77.55
N THR A 849 -7.08 -43.44 77.58
CA THR A 849 -7.42 -42.36 76.64
C THR A 849 -6.16 -41.69 76.10
N ALA A 850 -6.14 -41.35 74.80
CA ALA A 850 -5.16 -40.45 74.20
C ALA A 850 -5.68 -39.01 74.22
N VAL A 851 -4.80 -38.06 74.54
CA VAL A 851 -5.06 -36.62 74.67
C VAL A 851 -3.89 -35.81 74.08
N GLY A 852 -4.17 -34.59 73.63
CA GLY A 852 -3.13 -33.64 73.18
C GLY A 852 -3.08 -33.36 71.67
N ASN A 853 -3.99 -33.93 70.88
CA ASN A 853 -4.04 -33.76 69.41
C ASN A 853 -5.43 -33.26 68.88
N ASN A 854 -6.29 -32.73 69.77
CA ASN A 854 -7.69 -32.30 69.54
C ASN A 854 -8.71 -33.41 69.19
N ASP A 855 -8.28 -34.64 68.96
CA ASP A 855 -9.15 -35.80 68.69
C ASP A 855 -8.86 -36.93 69.70
N ASN A 856 -9.68 -37.01 70.76
CA ASN A 856 -9.46 -37.97 71.83
C ASN A 856 -9.78 -39.41 71.38
N MET A 857 -8.91 -40.35 71.70
CA MET A 857 -9.12 -41.78 71.45
C MET A 857 -9.26 -42.53 72.77
N TYR A 858 -10.04 -43.62 72.80
CA TYR A 858 -10.27 -44.42 74.00
C TYR A 858 -10.04 -45.91 73.72
N ASN A 859 -9.50 -46.65 74.69
CA ASN A 859 -9.46 -48.11 74.65
C ASN A 859 -9.88 -48.71 76.01
N ALA A 860 -10.36 -49.96 75.98
CA ALA A 860 -10.67 -50.74 77.16
C ALA A 860 -10.48 -52.22 76.87
N GLY A 861 -10.08 -53.00 77.86
CA GLY A 861 -9.87 -54.44 77.68
C GLY A 861 -9.80 -55.23 78.98
N VAL A 862 -9.89 -56.55 78.84
CA VAL A 862 -9.67 -57.52 79.91
C VAL A 862 -8.60 -58.52 79.48
N SER A 863 -7.74 -58.94 80.40
CA SER A 863 -6.68 -59.91 80.15
C SER A 863 -6.70 -61.00 81.22
N PHE A 864 -6.41 -62.24 80.81
CA PHE A 864 -6.38 -63.43 81.65
C PHE A 864 -5.01 -64.10 81.58
N LYS A 865 -4.48 -64.58 82.71
CA LYS A 865 -3.28 -65.44 82.76
C LYS A 865 -3.68 -66.89 83.01
N PHE A 866 -2.94 -67.85 82.42
CA PHE A 866 -3.17 -69.30 82.56
C PHE A 866 -1.83 -70.02 82.86
N GLY A 867 -1.81 -70.94 83.84
CA GLY A 867 -0.63 -71.74 84.25
C GLY A 867 -0.60 -72.06 85.77
N GLU A 868 0.25 -72.99 86.23
CA GLU A 868 0.42 -73.28 87.67
C GLU A 868 1.10 -72.09 88.38
N SER A 869 0.42 -71.49 89.37
CA SER A 869 0.94 -70.37 90.15
C SER A 869 1.97 -70.83 91.19
N SER A 870 3.10 -70.12 91.31
CA SER A 870 4.09 -70.34 92.38
C SER A 870 3.44 -70.27 93.78
N PRO A 871 3.85 -71.11 94.75
CA PRO A 871 3.28 -71.11 96.11
C PRO A 871 3.44 -69.76 96.87
N TYR A 872 4.27 -68.85 96.34
CA TYR A 872 4.53 -67.53 96.93
C TYR A 872 3.80 -66.38 96.22
N ASN A 873 3.01 -66.64 95.17
CA ASN A 873 2.40 -65.62 94.30
C ASN A 873 1.35 -64.71 94.98
N ASN A 874 0.83 -65.10 96.14
CA ASN A 874 -0.21 -64.35 96.86
C ASN A 874 0.30 -63.68 98.13
N MET A 875 1.60 -63.73 98.41
CA MET A 875 2.19 -63.03 99.54
C MET A 875 2.49 -61.59 99.14
N SER A 876 1.98 -60.61 99.88
CA SER A 876 2.36 -59.21 99.74
C SER A 876 3.88 -59.04 99.94
N LYS A 877 4.51 -58.04 99.31
CA LYS A 877 5.90 -57.66 99.63
C LYS A 877 6.10 -57.44 101.14
N THR A 878 5.07 -56.94 101.83
CA THR A 878 5.07 -56.76 103.28
C THR A 878 4.99 -58.09 104.03
N GLU A 879 4.21 -59.07 103.55
CA GLU A 879 4.15 -60.40 104.16
C GLU A 879 5.45 -61.18 103.94
N MET A 880 6.09 -61.01 102.78
CA MET A 880 7.42 -61.54 102.51
C MET A 880 8.48 -60.90 103.41
N ALA A 881 8.41 -59.57 103.62
CA ALA A 881 9.27 -58.85 104.55
C ALA A 881 9.06 -59.30 106.00
N ASN A 882 7.81 -59.45 106.46
CA ASN A 882 7.50 -59.94 107.82
C ASN A 882 7.98 -61.38 108.03
N LYS A 883 7.93 -62.23 106.99
CA LYS A 883 8.43 -63.61 107.05
C LYS A 883 9.97 -63.65 107.04
N LEU A 884 10.62 -62.73 106.31
CA LEU A 884 12.07 -62.50 106.39
C LEU A 884 12.47 -62.03 107.80
N GLU A 885 11.74 -61.09 108.39
CA GLU A 885 12.01 -60.53 109.72
C GLU A 885 11.78 -61.58 110.83
N ALA A 886 10.79 -62.46 110.66
CA ALA A 886 10.59 -63.63 111.51
C ALA A 886 11.71 -64.67 111.34
N GLN A 887 12.24 -64.86 110.13
CA GLN A 887 13.43 -65.68 109.89
C GLN A 887 14.67 -65.07 110.55
N ASP A 888 14.88 -63.76 110.46
CA ASP A 888 15.99 -63.06 111.13
C ASP A 888 15.91 -63.20 112.66
N LYS A 889 14.71 -63.14 113.25
CA LYS A 889 14.51 -63.44 114.68
C LYS A 889 14.85 -64.89 115.04
N ASN A 890 14.45 -65.86 114.20
CA ASN A 890 14.81 -67.26 114.41
C ASN A 890 16.32 -67.50 114.26
N ILE A 891 16.99 -66.82 113.32
CA ILE A 891 18.44 -66.87 113.14
C ILE A 891 19.16 -66.26 114.35
N ALA A 892 18.67 -65.14 114.90
CA ALA A 892 19.21 -64.54 116.12
C ALA A 892 19.04 -65.44 117.36
N SER A 893 17.90 -66.14 117.49
CA SER A 893 17.68 -67.13 118.57
C SER A 893 18.64 -68.32 118.44
N LEU A 894 18.83 -68.84 117.23
CA LEU A 894 19.77 -69.93 116.96
C LEU A 894 21.24 -69.53 117.21
N GLN A 895 21.59 -68.26 117.05
CA GLN A 895 22.92 -67.73 117.41
C GLN A 895 23.10 -67.66 118.92
N ALA A 896 22.08 -67.21 119.68
CA ALA A 896 22.11 -67.20 121.14
C ALA A 896 22.21 -68.62 121.73
N ASP A 897 21.46 -69.59 121.18
CA ASP A 897 21.54 -70.99 121.59
C ASP A 897 22.91 -71.61 121.26
N ASN A 898 23.52 -71.23 120.12
CA ASN A 898 24.87 -71.66 119.75
C ASN A 898 25.94 -71.05 120.67
N ASP A 899 25.77 -69.81 121.14
CA ASP A 899 26.70 -69.18 122.09
C ASP A 899 26.55 -69.79 123.50
N GLU A 900 25.33 -70.16 123.91
CA GLU A 900 25.12 -70.94 125.15
C GLU A 900 25.71 -72.36 125.03
N LEU A 901 25.55 -73.03 123.88
CA LEU A 901 26.19 -74.31 123.59
C LEU A 901 27.71 -74.21 123.62
N LYS A 902 28.31 -73.16 123.03
CA LYS A 902 29.77 -72.90 123.12
C LYS A 902 30.23 -72.65 124.55
N ALA A 903 29.44 -71.92 125.36
CA ALA A 903 29.76 -71.70 126.77
C ALA A 903 29.65 -72.99 127.61
N ARG A 904 28.70 -73.88 127.29
CA ARG A 904 28.61 -75.23 127.87
C ARG A 904 29.75 -76.13 127.39
N LEU A 905 30.14 -76.04 126.13
CA LEU A 905 31.28 -76.77 125.55
C LEU A 905 32.59 -76.35 126.23
N ALA A 906 32.82 -75.04 126.42
CA ALA A 906 33.99 -74.51 127.12
C ALA A 906 34.05 -74.95 128.59
N LYS A 907 32.89 -75.06 129.27
CA LYS A 907 32.80 -75.64 130.63
C LYS A 907 33.06 -77.14 130.66
N LEU A 908 32.66 -77.88 129.62
CA LEU A 908 32.91 -79.32 129.48
C LEU A 908 34.39 -79.60 129.15
N GLU A 909 35.00 -78.82 128.26
CA GLU A 909 36.42 -78.89 127.91
C GLU A 909 37.31 -78.55 129.12
N ALA A 910 36.92 -77.58 129.95
CA ALA A 910 37.60 -77.28 131.22
C ALA A 910 37.45 -78.39 132.29
N ALA A 911 36.42 -79.23 132.20
CA ALA A 911 36.22 -80.38 133.09
C ALA A 911 36.97 -81.65 132.62
N ILE A 912 37.34 -81.73 131.35
CA ILE A 912 38.09 -82.85 130.75
C ILE A 912 39.62 -82.62 130.82
N ALA A 913 40.08 -81.40 131.07
CA ALA A 913 41.50 -81.07 131.25
C ALA A 913 42.06 -81.37 132.67
N LYS A 914 41.44 -82.27 133.44
CA LYS A 914 41.88 -82.68 134.78
C LYS A 914 42.15 -84.18 134.87
#